data_AF-A0AA38SGD4-F1
#
_entry.id   AF-A0AA38SGD4-F1
#
_cell.length_a   1.000
_cell.length_b   1.000
_cell.length_c   1.000
_cell.angle_alpha   90.00
_cell.angle_beta   90.00
_cell.angle_gamma   90.00
#
_symmetry.space_group_name_H-M   'P 1'
#
loop_
_entity.id
_entity.type
_entity.pdbx_description
1 polymer ?
#
loop_
_entity_poly.entity_id
_entity_poly.type
_entity_poly.pdbx_seq_one_letter_code
_entity_poly.pdbx_strand_id
1 'polypeptide(L)'
;MAQSPMIAVPLKATNEIDWITPLKSYIQHTYGDDPERYAEECATLNRLRQDMRGAGKDSTAGRDLLYRYYGQLELLDLRFPVDEQHIKISFTWMDAFTHKATSQYSLAFEKASIIFNISAVLSCHAAHQTRSEEAGLKTAYHSFQASAGMFTYINENFLHAPSVDLSRDTVKCLIHIMLAQAQEVFLEKQITDRKKDGLLAKLASQAATLYTQAIEGAQDNVAKAIFERVWLLMIQVKASLMTSVSQYYQALADNDANQPGTAIARLKIAEAAAKEAQKTAHSFPGTIPPIANLPADAGTVLADTAKRHLATVQDKLREFTKDNDYIYHQPVPAEASVPPVTKLPAAKPIPVSELYAGQDIQRITGPDLFAKIVPLAVTESASLYDEEKAKLVRAETERVDAANSEMAASLDYLRLPGALQILKGGFDADVQPDEDFRTWCVDVADNENPGDVFGHLKSQKDSIVAVLDQSSKQLDMEESVCEKMRSKYEGEWTQQPSSRLTTTLRNDIRNYREALEEAARSDIQLAMKLRANENEFEEMRSAAQNGEVDLLFQRAVAKLKGRSGSGHSPAVEQNLLDADFDEGLPSISDQIAKVEDILKKLNLIKRERIQVLKDLKEKAHNDDISQILILNKKSIANYEQQLFQSELEKYRPHQNRLIQATHKQAALMKELTMTFNNLLQDKRVRSEQSKYESIQRQRASVINKYKRAYQEFLDLTAGLQSAKRWYSEMKDTVESLQKNVETFVNNRRSEGAQLLQQIEQERAERAAQKSSKAELEQARLRDLMGRMHMENPPTSPKPRGTPTPLNFQTTTPLYPQQGFGGQYQLPGSAPASQTTFSPPSYNPSSHGRIPGPASPPPTQTTFGIGAMRPGPASPPPTQTSFGIGALRPGPASPPPTQTSFGQQARPFTTYGNPAAQVQQQQPSSYVPAGFVPPPPPPGPPPLGPQQTFHYQSNDYYNGAGDASARPGPTQQGQQNPADPWAGLSAWR
;
A
#
# COMPACT_ATOMS: atom_id res chain seq x y z
N MET A 1 13.60 53.08 -0.46
CA MET A 1 14.28 52.56 0.76
C MET A 1 15.46 51.74 0.27
N ALA A 2 16.64 51.83 0.89
CA ALA A 2 17.73 50.90 0.55
C ALA A 2 17.39 49.51 1.08
N GLN A 3 17.87 48.46 0.42
CA GLN A 3 17.60 47.07 0.84
C GLN A 3 18.14 46.85 2.25
N SER A 4 17.24 46.49 3.16
CA SER A 4 17.60 46.17 4.54
C SER A 4 18.13 44.73 4.62
N PRO A 5 19.16 44.43 5.43
CA PRO A 5 19.59 43.03 5.61
C PRO A 5 18.42 42.19 6.16
N MET A 6 18.49 40.88 5.93
CA MET A 6 17.43 39.92 6.28
C MET A 6 18.02 38.82 7.15
N ILE A 7 17.25 38.31 8.12
CA ILE A 7 17.68 37.17 8.94
C ILE A 7 17.47 35.88 8.13
N ALA A 8 18.49 35.03 8.11
CA ALA A 8 18.46 33.71 7.50
C ALA A 8 18.72 32.65 8.57
N VAL A 9 17.89 31.62 8.61
CA VAL A 9 18.01 30.54 9.60
C VAL A 9 19.16 29.60 9.21
N PRO A 10 20.07 29.25 10.13
CA PRO A 10 21.12 28.28 9.85
C PRO A 10 20.53 26.88 9.62
N LEU A 11 21.21 26.07 8.80
CA LEU A 11 20.82 24.67 8.58
C LEU A 11 21.29 23.80 9.74
N LYS A 12 20.47 22.81 10.11
CA LYS A 12 20.88 21.68 10.95
C LYS A 12 21.88 20.81 10.20
N ALA A 13 22.88 20.31 10.91
CA ALA A 13 23.83 19.32 10.38
C ALA A 13 23.46 17.91 10.84
N THR A 14 23.85 16.89 10.09
CA THR A 14 23.60 15.49 10.44
C THR A 14 24.75 14.58 10.01
N ASN A 15 24.90 13.48 10.75
CA ASN A 15 25.88 12.46 10.47
C ASN A 15 25.41 11.51 9.36
N GLU A 16 26.33 10.70 8.87
CA GLU A 16 26.01 9.57 8.00
C GLU A 16 25.25 8.50 8.78
N ILE A 17 24.28 7.91 8.11
CA ILE A 17 23.52 6.76 8.61
C ILE A 17 23.44 5.72 7.50
N ASP A 18 23.09 4.50 7.88
CA ASP A 18 22.88 3.42 6.95
C ASP A 18 21.38 3.10 6.84
N TRP A 19 20.81 3.37 5.67
CA TRP A 19 19.46 2.92 5.31
C TRP A 19 19.42 1.49 4.78
N ILE A 20 20.53 0.98 4.23
CA ILE A 20 20.55 -0.23 3.41
C ILE A 20 20.39 -1.47 4.29
N THR A 21 21.25 -1.64 5.30
CA THR A 21 21.26 -2.85 6.13
C THR A 21 19.93 -3.05 6.89
N PRO A 22 19.38 -2.03 7.58
CA PRO A 22 18.14 -2.19 8.34
C PRO A 22 16.91 -2.48 7.45
N LEU A 23 16.81 -1.82 6.29
CA LEU A 23 15.73 -2.07 5.35
C LEU A 23 15.83 -3.47 4.73
N LYS A 24 17.00 -3.89 4.27
CA LYS A 24 17.22 -5.24 3.73
C LYS A 24 16.90 -6.32 4.75
N SER A 25 17.34 -6.16 6.00
CA SER A 25 17.05 -7.09 7.09
C SER A 25 15.54 -7.17 7.37
N TYR A 26 14.84 -6.03 7.41
CA TYR A 26 13.39 -6.00 7.58
C TYR A 26 12.67 -6.69 6.42
N ILE A 27 13.09 -6.45 5.17
CA ILE A 27 12.50 -7.09 4.00
C ILE A 27 12.64 -8.62 4.09
N GLN A 28 13.83 -9.10 4.44
CA GLN A 28 14.10 -10.53 4.61
C GLN A 28 13.23 -11.17 5.70
N HIS A 29 13.17 -10.53 6.88
CA HIS A 29 12.51 -11.11 8.05
C HIS A 29 10.99 -11.00 8.00
N THR A 30 10.44 -9.90 7.47
CA THR A 30 8.99 -9.65 7.48
C THR A 30 8.30 -10.18 6.23
N TYR A 31 8.91 -10.02 5.05
CA TYR A 31 8.28 -10.45 3.79
C TYR A 31 8.82 -11.80 3.27
N GLY A 32 9.94 -12.30 3.81
CA GLY A 32 10.58 -13.53 3.31
C GLY A 32 11.09 -13.40 1.87
N ASP A 33 11.17 -12.18 1.34
CA ASP A 33 11.62 -11.89 -0.02
C ASP A 33 13.15 -11.72 -0.04
N ASP A 34 13.76 -11.91 -1.21
CA ASP A 34 15.19 -11.75 -1.38
C ASP A 34 15.57 -10.26 -1.26
N PRO A 35 16.38 -9.85 -0.26
CA PRO A 35 16.75 -8.46 -0.05
C PRO A 35 17.51 -7.84 -1.23
N GLU A 36 18.14 -8.66 -2.08
CA GLU A 36 18.86 -8.16 -3.25
C GLU A 36 17.95 -7.62 -4.35
N ARG A 37 16.66 -8.01 -4.38
CA ARG A 37 15.68 -7.47 -5.33
C ARG A 37 15.42 -5.98 -5.16
N TYR A 38 15.66 -5.45 -3.96
CA TYR A 38 15.43 -4.04 -3.60
C TYR A 38 16.74 -3.29 -3.32
N ALA A 39 17.88 -3.86 -3.74
CA ALA A 39 19.20 -3.28 -3.46
C ALA A 39 19.38 -1.91 -4.10
N GLU A 40 18.90 -1.71 -5.34
CA GLU A 40 18.98 -0.43 -6.04
C GLU A 40 18.10 0.64 -5.37
N GLU A 41 16.88 0.28 -4.98
CA GLU A 41 15.94 1.15 -4.27
C GLU A 41 16.53 1.60 -2.92
N CYS A 42 17.09 0.66 -2.13
CA CYS A 42 17.76 0.96 -0.86
C CYS A 42 19.00 1.84 -1.05
N ALA A 43 19.83 1.54 -2.05
CA ALA A 43 21.02 2.34 -2.36
C ALA A 43 20.65 3.75 -2.82
N THR A 44 19.57 3.89 -3.58
CA THR A 44 19.05 5.18 -4.06
C THR A 44 18.56 6.02 -2.89
N LEU A 45 17.76 5.47 -1.97
CA LEU A 45 17.34 6.19 -0.76
C LEU A 45 18.54 6.65 0.08
N ASN A 46 19.51 5.74 0.29
CA ASN A 46 20.71 6.07 1.04
C ASN A 46 21.49 7.22 0.37
N ARG A 47 21.63 7.17 -0.96
CA ARG A 47 22.27 8.24 -1.74
C ARG A 47 21.51 9.56 -1.65
N LEU A 48 20.18 9.56 -1.77
CA LEU A 48 19.37 10.78 -1.62
C LEU A 48 19.62 11.45 -0.27
N ARG A 49 19.78 10.67 0.80
CA ARG A 49 20.16 11.20 2.09
C ARG A 49 21.57 11.80 2.10
N GLN A 50 22.52 11.18 1.42
CA GLN A 50 23.88 11.73 1.34
C GLN A 50 23.91 13.03 0.52
N ASP A 51 23.17 13.06 -0.60
CA ASP A 51 23.07 14.24 -1.46
C ASP A 51 22.47 15.43 -0.71
N MET A 52 21.42 15.21 0.12
CA MET A 52 20.82 16.31 0.90
C MET A 52 21.75 16.88 1.99
N ARG A 53 22.70 16.10 2.51
CA ARG A 53 23.73 16.62 3.45
C ARG A 53 24.66 17.62 2.76
N GLY A 54 24.87 17.46 1.45
CA GLY A 54 25.62 18.39 0.61
C GLY A 54 24.79 19.53 0.02
N ALA A 55 23.51 19.68 0.41
CA ALA A 55 22.64 20.74 -0.11
C ALA A 55 23.24 22.12 0.20
N GLY A 56 23.59 22.86 -0.84
CA GLY A 56 24.10 24.23 -0.72
C GLY A 56 23.06 25.15 -0.08
N LYS A 57 23.50 25.99 0.84
CA LYS A 57 22.63 26.84 1.70
C LYS A 57 21.77 27.84 0.92
N ASP A 58 22.17 28.20 -0.30
CA ASP A 58 21.59 29.33 -1.07
C ASP A 58 21.07 28.96 -2.47
N SER A 59 21.04 27.66 -2.80
CA SER A 59 20.71 27.19 -4.15
C SER A 59 19.35 26.52 -4.23
N THR A 60 18.61 26.81 -5.31
CA THR A 60 17.39 26.09 -5.68
C THR A 60 17.64 24.59 -5.81
N ALA A 61 18.84 24.17 -6.26
CA ALA A 61 19.20 22.77 -6.31
C ALA A 61 19.28 22.12 -4.92
N GLY A 62 19.78 22.86 -3.91
CA GLY A 62 19.82 22.37 -2.52
C GLY A 62 18.42 22.17 -1.94
N ARG A 63 17.50 23.10 -2.23
CA ARG A 63 16.08 22.98 -1.89
C ARG A 63 15.45 21.73 -2.52
N ASP A 64 15.70 21.50 -3.81
CA ASP A 64 15.09 20.39 -4.54
C ASP A 64 15.60 19.02 -4.06
N LEU A 65 16.87 18.92 -3.63
CA LEU A 65 17.41 17.71 -2.99
C LEU A 65 16.68 17.40 -1.68
N LEU A 66 16.42 18.42 -0.86
CA LEU A 66 15.69 18.26 0.41
C LEU A 66 14.22 17.86 0.16
N TYR A 67 13.54 18.49 -0.82
CA TYR A 67 12.18 18.09 -1.21
C TYR A 67 12.11 16.65 -1.70
N ARG A 68 13.07 16.25 -2.54
CA ARG A 68 13.12 14.88 -3.06
C ARG A 68 13.26 13.87 -1.95
N TYR A 69 14.21 14.09 -1.04
CA TYR A 69 14.42 13.17 0.08
C TYR A 69 13.20 13.13 1.03
N TYR A 70 12.64 14.29 1.39
CA TYR A 70 11.45 14.34 2.25
C TYR A 70 10.25 13.63 1.62
N GLY A 71 9.98 13.85 0.33
CA GLY A 71 8.90 13.17 -0.38
C GLY A 71 9.06 11.65 -0.39
N GLN A 72 10.30 11.16 -0.57
CA GLN A 72 10.58 9.72 -0.46
C GLN A 72 10.41 9.20 0.99
N LEU A 73 10.71 10.00 2.02
CA LEU A 73 10.43 9.62 3.41
C LEU A 73 8.93 9.55 3.71
N GLU A 74 8.11 10.40 3.10
CA GLU A 74 6.64 10.31 3.21
C GLU A 74 6.13 9.00 2.59
N LEU A 75 6.60 8.65 1.40
CA LEU A 75 6.25 7.40 0.73
C LEU A 75 6.76 6.16 1.49
N LEU A 76 7.97 6.25 2.04
CA LEU A 76 8.56 5.19 2.86
C LEU A 76 7.76 4.94 4.15
N ASP A 77 7.28 5.99 4.82
CA ASP A 77 6.49 5.90 6.06
C ASP A 77 5.16 5.15 5.86
N LEU A 78 4.61 5.16 4.64
CA LEU A 78 3.44 4.34 4.30
C LEU A 78 3.79 2.84 4.35
N ARG A 79 5.04 2.47 4.10
CA ARG A 79 5.43 1.07 3.88
C ARG A 79 6.20 0.44 5.03
N PHE A 80 7.11 1.20 5.62
CA PHE A 80 8.07 0.70 6.60
C PHE A 80 7.85 1.34 7.97
N PRO A 81 7.62 0.55 9.03
CA PRO A 81 7.56 1.06 10.39
C PRO A 81 8.98 1.38 10.89
N VAL A 82 9.43 2.62 10.67
CA VAL A 82 10.74 3.08 11.16
C VAL A 82 10.60 3.67 12.56
N ASP A 83 10.85 2.82 13.54
CA ASP A 83 10.79 3.12 14.96
C ASP A 83 11.81 2.27 15.74
N GLU A 84 11.82 2.40 17.07
CA GLU A 84 12.76 1.67 17.92
C GLU A 84 12.50 0.15 17.99
N GLN A 85 11.29 -0.30 17.65
CA GLN A 85 10.84 -1.68 17.81
C GLN A 85 10.98 -2.52 16.53
N HIS A 86 10.84 -1.91 15.36
CA HIS A 86 10.81 -2.60 14.07
C HIS A 86 12.07 -2.33 13.24
N ILE A 87 12.24 -1.12 12.68
CA ILE A 87 13.40 -0.74 11.86
C ILE A 87 14.21 0.33 12.59
N LYS A 88 15.19 -0.15 13.37
CA LYS A 88 15.97 0.70 14.27
C LYS A 88 17.10 1.43 13.53
N ILE A 89 16.90 2.72 13.27
CA ILE A 89 17.89 3.61 12.65
C ILE A 89 18.12 4.83 13.56
N SER A 90 19.37 5.08 13.97
CA SER A 90 19.70 6.22 14.84
C SER A 90 19.92 7.48 14.01
N PHE A 91 18.93 8.39 14.00
CA PHE A 91 19.04 9.69 13.37
C PHE A 91 19.71 10.68 14.32
N THR A 92 20.93 11.10 14.00
CA THR A 92 21.68 12.10 14.78
C THR A 92 21.71 13.43 14.06
N TRP A 93 21.13 14.45 14.68
CA TRP A 93 21.09 15.83 14.17
C TRP A 93 21.74 16.79 15.17
N MET A 94 22.45 17.76 14.62
CA MET A 94 23.02 18.88 15.37
C MET A 94 21.99 20.01 15.36
N ASP A 95 21.73 20.57 16.54
CA ASP A 95 20.89 21.75 16.69
C ASP A 95 21.45 22.92 15.86
N ALA A 96 20.57 23.62 15.15
CA ALA A 96 20.92 24.66 14.18
C ALA A 96 21.62 25.86 14.82
N PHE A 97 21.32 26.15 16.09
CA PHE A 97 21.83 27.33 16.79
C PHE A 97 22.87 27.00 17.84
N THR A 98 22.67 25.91 18.58
CA THR A 98 23.55 25.52 19.70
C THR A 98 24.58 24.45 19.32
N HIS A 99 24.46 23.84 18.14
CA HIS A 99 25.29 22.74 17.64
C HIS A 99 25.37 21.51 18.56
N LYS A 100 24.45 21.39 19.52
CA LYS A 100 24.33 20.21 20.38
C LYS A 100 23.77 19.04 19.57
N ALA A 101 24.39 17.87 19.68
CA ALA A 101 23.93 16.65 19.04
C ALA A 101 22.70 16.10 19.76
N THR A 102 21.72 15.62 19.02
CA THR A 102 20.56 14.87 19.52
C THR A 102 20.31 13.68 18.61
N SER A 103 20.15 12.50 19.21
CA SER A 103 19.93 11.25 18.50
C SER A 103 18.58 10.64 18.88
N GLN A 104 17.80 10.21 17.89
CA GLN A 104 16.51 9.54 18.07
C GLN A 104 16.33 8.43 17.03
N TYR A 105 15.54 7.41 17.36
CA TYR A 105 15.17 6.34 16.42
C TYR A 105 13.88 6.62 15.62
N SER A 106 13.30 7.81 15.81
CA SER A 106 12.01 8.19 15.23
C SER A 106 12.16 8.77 13.83
N LEU A 107 11.45 8.20 12.85
CA LEU A 107 11.31 8.79 11.51
C LEU A 107 10.71 10.20 11.54
N ALA A 108 9.82 10.48 12.51
CA ALA A 108 9.26 11.81 12.68
C ALA A 108 10.33 12.86 13.00
N PHE A 109 11.38 12.49 13.75
CA PHE A 109 12.50 13.40 14.03
C PHE A 109 13.33 13.70 12.79
N GLU A 110 13.61 12.69 11.96
CA GLU A 110 14.27 12.87 10.66
C GLU A 110 13.44 13.80 9.76
N LYS A 111 12.13 13.54 9.62
CA LYS A 111 11.20 14.36 8.84
C LYS A 111 11.17 15.82 9.32
N ALA A 112 11.01 16.06 10.62
CA ALA A 112 11.01 17.41 11.19
C ALA A 112 12.32 18.16 10.93
N SER A 113 13.45 17.47 11.05
CA SER A 113 14.78 18.05 10.82
C SER A 113 15.01 18.42 9.36
N ILE A 114 14.50 17.61 8.42
CA ILE A 114 14.55 17.93 6.99
C ILE A 114 13.64 19.11 6.65
N ILE A 115 12.41 19.15 7.18
CA ILE A 115 11.50 20.30 6.97
C ILE A 115 12.13 21.59 7.55
N PHE A 116 12.82 21.49 8.69
CA PHE A 116 13.56 22.62 9.26
C PHE A 116 14.63 23.11 8.27
N ASN A 117 15.41 22.19 7.69
CA ASN A 117 16.42 22.54 6.68
C ASN A 117 15.81 23.10 5.38
N ILE A 118 14.65 22.61 4.95
CA ILE A 118 13.91 23.22 3.82
C ILE A 118 13.56 24.66 4.15
N SER A 119 13.03 24.90 5.36
CA SER A 119 12.69 26.24 5.85
C SER A 119 13.90 27.15 5.93
N ALA A 120 15.03 26.63 6.41
CA ALA A 120 16.31 27.32 6.49
C ALA A 120 16.84 27.71 5.10
N VAL A 121 16.90 26.77 4.15
CA VAL A 121 17.30 27.05 2.76
C VAL A 121 16.38 28.08 2.10
N LEU A 122 15.07 27.99 2.31
CA LEU A 122 14.12 28.99 1.79
C LEU A 122 14.38 30.38 2.39
N SER A 123 14.71 30.47 3.68
CA SER A 123 15.04 31.74 4.34
C SER A 123 16.36 32.32 3.85
N CYS A 124 17.39 31.49 3.65
CA CYS A 124 18.68 31.87 3.09
C CYS A 124 18.52 32.33 1.63
N HIS A 125 17.80 31.55 0.82
CA HIS A 125 17.51 31.88 -0.56
C HIS A 125 16.79 33.22 -0.69
N ALA A 126 15.81 33.50 0.19
CA ALA A 126 15.10 34.76 0.24
C ALA A 126 15.98 35.94 0.68
N ALA A 127 16.83 35.74 1.69
CA ALA A 127 17.72 36.76 2.23
C ALA A 127 18.80 37.19 1.21
N HIS A 128 19.28 36.26 0.39
CA HIS A 128 20.31 36.49 -0.62
C HIS A 128 19.78 36.97 -1.98
N GLN A 129 18.45 37.01 -2.19
CA GLN A 129 17.91 37.58 -3.42
C GLN A 129 18.25 39.07 -3.55
N THR A 130 18.61 39.48 -4.76
CA THR A 130 18.78 40.90 -5.09
C THR A 130 17.40 41.54 -5.24
N ARG A 131 17.00 42.37 -4.27
CA ARG A 131 15.65 42.96 -4.20
C ARG A 131 15.50 44.30 -4.93
N SER A 132 16.43 44.61 -5.84
CA SER A 132 16.30 45.76 -6.75
C SER A 132 15.54 45.40 -8.02
N GLU A 133 15.47 44.10 -8.33
CA GLU A 133 14.77 43.56 -9.48
C GLU A 133 13.45 42.94 -9.05
N GLU A 134 12.42 43.08 -9.89
CA GLU A 134 11.08 42.57 -9.59
C GLU A 134 11.06 41.04 -9.39
N ALA A 135 11.86 40.32 -10.19
CA ALA A 135 12.01 38.87 -10.06
C ALA A 135 12.58 38.46 -8.70
N GLY A 136 13.64 39.13 -8.24
CA GLY A 136 14.25 38.87 -6.93
C GLY A 136 13.31 39.20 -5.76
N LEU A 137 12.52 40.28 -5.87
CA LEU A 137 11.49 40.63 -4.90
C LEU A 137 10.39 39.56 -4.79
N LYS A 138 9.88 39.08 -5.93
CA LYS A 138 8.85 38.01 -5.96
C LYS A 138 9.37 36.73 -5.34
N THR A 139 10.58 36.32 -5.70
CA THR A 139 11.21 35.12 -5.15
C THR A 139 11.44 35.25 -3.65
N ALA A 140 11.94 36.39 -3.16
CA ALA A 140 12.17 36.63 -1.74
C ALA A 140 10.86 36.59 -0.93
N TYR A 141 9.84 37.31 -1.39
CA TYR A 141 8.52 37.35 -0.75
C TYR A 141 7.93 35.93 -0.63
N HIS A 142 7.89 35.20 -1.74
CA HIS A 142 7.30 33.86 -1.79
C HIS A 142 8.11 32.84 -0.97
N SER A 143 9.44 32.95 -0.97
CA SER A 143 10.33 32.05 -0.22
C SER A 143 10.22 32.26 1.29
N PHE A 144 10.09 33.49 1.77
CA PHE A 144 9.83 33.76 3.19
C PHE A 144 8.45 33.23 3.62
N GLN A 145 7.41 33.38 2.80
CA GLN A 145 6.09 32.81 3.09
C GLN A 145 6.09 31.28 3.11
N ALA A 146 6.83 30.64 2.19
CA ALA A 146 7.00 29.20 2.15
C ALA A 146 7.79 28.69 3.37
N SER A 147 8.86 29.40 3.77
CA SER A 147 9.62 29.12 4.98
C SER A 147 8.75 29.21 6.24
N ALA A 148 7.95 30.28 6.37
CA ALA A 148 6.99 30.42 7.45
C ALA A 148 5.97 29.26 7.49
N GLY A 149 5.46 28.85 6.33
CA GLY A 149 4.53 27.72 6.20
C GLY A 149 5.11 26.38 6.66
N MET A 150 6.37 26.10 6.29
CA MET A 150 7.08 24.89 6.71
C MET A 150 7.34 24.89 8.22
N PHE A 151 7.73 26.03 8.81
CA PHE A 151 7.84 26.16 10.27
C PHE A 151 6.48 26.01 10.98
N THR A 152 5.40 26.57 10.44
CA THR A 152 4.04 26.37 10.97
C THR A 152 3.68 24.89 11.01
N TYR A 153 3.96 24.15 9.94
CA TYR A 153 3.73 22.72 9.89
C TYR A 153 4.54 21.95 10.94
N ILE A 154 5.80 22.31 11.18
CA ILE A 154 6.61 21.73 12.26
C ILE A 154 5.91 21.95 13.61
N ASN A 155 5.51 23.19 13.89
CA ASN A 155 4.93 23.58 15.17
C ASN A 155 3.58 22.87 15.47
N GLU A 156 2.80 22.59 14.43
CA GLU A 156 1.49 21.94 14.54
C GLU A 156 1.58 20.41 14.62
N ASN A 157 2.49 19.77 13.87
CA ASN A 157 2.51 18.32 13.69
C ASN A 157 3.57 17.60 14.55
N PHE A 158 4.60 18.30 15.04
CA PHE A 158 5.70 17.70 15.81
C PHE A 158 5.74 18.27 17.24
N LEU A 159 4.81 17.82 18.08
CA LEU A 159 4.58 18.37 19.43
C LEU A 159 5.70 18.05 20.43
N HIS A 160 6.36 16.90 20.27
CA HIS A 160 7.39 16.42 21.18
C HIS A 160 8.78 16.73 20.63
N ALA A 161 9.19 17.99 20.73
CA ALA A 161 10.46 18.47 20.20
C ALA A 161 11.67 17.87 20.96
N PRO A 162 12.55 17.11 20.29
CA PRO A 162 13.72 16.51 20.94
C PRO A 162 14.93 17.45 21.00
N SER A 163 14.96 18.54 20.21
CA SER A 163 16.00 19.57 20.19
C SER A 163 15.41 20.98 20.35
N VAL A 164 16.23 21.93 20.81
CA VAL A 164 15.74 23.28 21.16
C VAL A 164 15.29 24.08 19.93
N ASP A 165 15.97 23.92 18.80
CA ASP A 165 15.60 24.53 17.52
C ASP A 165 14.22 24.08 16.98
N LEU A 166 13.76 22.89 17.34
CA LEU A 166 12.44 22.35 17.00
C LEU A 166 11.37 22.65 18.07
N SER A 167 11.74 23.28 19.19
CA SER A 167 10.79 23.62 20.24
C SER A 167 9.71 24.60 19.74
N ARG A 168 8.49 24.45 20.26
CA ARG A 168 7.33 25.27 19.82
C ARG A 168 7.60 26.77 19.93
N ASP A 169 8.24 27.22 21.01
CA ASP A 169 8.54 28.63 21.23
C ASP A 169 9.58 29.17 20.24
N THR A 170 10.63 28.40 19.96
CA THR A 170 11.67 28.77 19.00
C THR A 170 11.10 28.83 17.59
N VAL A 171 10.39 27.79 17.16
CA VAL A 171 9.76 27.72 15.84
C VAL A 171 8.71 28.83 15.67
N LYS A 172 7.91 29.13 16.70
CA LYS A 172 6.95 30.26 16.68
C LYS A 172 7.64 31.60 16.49
N CYS A 173 8.78 31.83 17.15
CA CYS A 173 9.58 33.02 16.93
C CYS A 173 10.07 33.09 15.46
N LEU A 174 10.58 31.99 14.91
CA LEU A 174 11.01 31.92 13.50
C LEU A 174 9.86 32.22 12.53
N ILE A 175 8.64 31.72 12.77
CA ILE A 175 7.46 32.02 11.95
C ILE A 175 7.20 33.53 11.92
N HIS A 176 7.21 34.20 13.08
CA HIS A 176 7.00 35.65 13.13
C HIS A 176 8.10 36.42 12.39
N ILE A 177 9.37 36.01 12.53
CA ILE A 177 10.51 36.62 11.83
C ILE A 177 10.33 36.47 10.31
N MET A 178 10.03 35.27 9.81
CA MET A 178 9.85 35.01 8.38
C MET A 178 8.67 35.81 7.79
N LEU A 179 7.53 35.87 8.49
CA LEU A 179 6.38 36.66 8.05
C LEU A 179 6.65 38.17 8.09
N ALA A 180 7.37 38.65 9.10
CA ALA A 180 7.76 40.06 9.20
C ALA A 180 8.65 40.46 8.01
N GLN A 181 9.63 39.62 7.65
CA GLN A 181 10.50 39.83 6.50
C GLN A 181 9.73 39.76 5.17
N ALA A 182 8.81 38.81 5.01
CA ALA A 182 7.94 38.77 3.83
C ALA A 182 7.11 40.07 3.69
N GLN A 183 6.53 40.54 4.79
CA GLN A 183 5.77 41.79 4.81
C GLN A 183 6.64 43.00 4.48
N GLU A 184 7.87 43.06 4.99
CA GLU A 184 8.85 44.10 4.66
C GLU A 184 9.22 44.09 3.17
N VAL A 185 9.49 42.93 2.59
CA VAL A 185 9.76 42.78 1.14
C VAL A 185 8.59 43.25 0.29
N PHE A 186 7.35 42.91 0.68
CA PHE A 186 6.17 43.38 -0.03
C PHE A 186 6.00 44.90 0.08
N LEU A 187 6.29 45.48 1.26
CA LEU A 187 6.31 46.92 1.46
C LEU A 187 7.38 47.61 0.59
N GLU A 188 8.59 47.08 0.50
CA GLU A 188 9.67 47.59 -0.37
C GLU A 188 9.18 47.72 -1.82
N LYS A 189 8.45 46.71 -2.33
CA LYS A 189 7.82 46.76 -3.65
C LYS A 189 6.78 47.88 -3.74
N GLN A 190 5.82 47.95 -2.81
CA GLN A 190 4.75 48.95 -2.89
C GLN A 190 5.26 50.39 -2.81
N ILE A 191 6.34 50.63 -2.06
CA ILE A 191 7.03 51.93 -2.02
C ILE A 191 7.66 52.24 -3.39
N THR A 192 8.29 51.26 -4.02
CA THR A 192 8.91 51.41 -5.35
C THR A 192 7.86 51.68 -6.42
N ASP A 193 6.71 51.01 -6.34
CA ASP A 193 5.55 51.18 -7.22
C ASP A 193 4.78 52.50 -6.95
N ARG A 194 5.23 53.31 -5.99
CA ARG A 194 4.63 54.60 -5.58
C ARG A 194 3.12 54.50 -5.32
N LYS A 195 2.70 53.45 -4.60
CA LYS A 195 1.31 53.32 -4.16
C LYS A 195 0.92 54.44 -3.19
N LYS A 196 -0.39 54.64 -2.99
CA LYS A 196 -0.93 55.65 -2.08
C LYS A 196 -0.36 55.50 -0.67
N ASP A 197 0.01 56.61 -0.04
CA ASP A 197 0.66 56.63 1.28
C ASP A 197 -0.20 55.95 2.37
N GLY A 198 -1.52 56.12 2.33
CA GLY A 198 -2.44 55.45 3.24
C GLY A 198 -2.44 53.91 3.11
N LEU A 199 -2.04 53.33 1.98
CA LEU A 199 -1.83 51.88 1.85
C LEU A 199 -0.47 51.47 2.45
N LEU A 200 0.58 52.24 2.14
CA LEU A 200 1.95 52.00 2.63
C LEU A 200 2.01 52.03 4.16
N ALA A 201 1.30 52.98 4.78
CA ALA A 201 1.13 53.07 6.23
C ALA A 201 0.59 51.77 6.84
N LYS A 202 -0.47 51.21 6.24
CA LYS A 202 -1.11 49.98 6.75
C LYS A 202 -0.22 48.75 6.62
N LEU A 203 0.52 48.66 5.51
CA LEU A 203 1.47 47.57 5.26
C LEU A 203 2.66 47.65 6.23
N ALA A 204 3.21 48.84 6.45
CA ALA A 204 4.28 49.08 7.42
C ALA A 204 3.82 48.84 8.86
N SER A 205 2.58 49.22 9.21
CA SER A 205 2.01 48.94 10.53
C SER A 205 1.89 47.45 10.83
N GLN A 206 1.60 46.63 9.80
CA GLN A 206 1.61 45.18 9.94
C GLN A 206 3.03 44.64 10.13
N ALA A 207 3.99 45.10 9.33
CA ALA A 207 5.40 44.68 9.47
C ALA A 207 5.94 45.00 10.87
N ALA A 208 5.66 46.21 11.38
CA ALA A 208 5.99 46.61 12.74
C ALA A 208 5.40 45.66 13.78
N THR A 209 4.11 45.33 13.66
CA THR A 209 3.43 44.41 14.58
C THR A 209 4.08 43.02 14.59
N LEU A 210 4.41 42.47 13.42
CA LEU A 210 5.03 41.15 13.31
C LEU A 210 6.44 41.14 13.94
N TYR A 211 7.24 42.18 13.69
CA TYR A 211 8.55 42.31 14.37
C TYR A 211 8.39 42.48 15.88
N THR A 212 7.45 43.29 16.36
CA THR A 212 7.17 43.43 17.80
C THR A 212 6.78 42.10 18.43
N GLN A 213 5.94 41.30 17.77
CA GLN A 213 5.57 39.94 18.22
C GLN A 213 6.76 38.96 18.23
N ALA A 214 7.79 39.22 17.42
CA ALA A 214 9.01 38.42 17.42
C ALA A 214 9.98 38.81 18.56
N ILE A 215 9.89 40.01 19.13
CA ILE A 215 10.82 40.51 20.16
C ILE A 215 10.82 39.62 21.41
N GLU A 216 9.63 39.31 21.95
CA GLU A 216 9.52 38.50 23.18
C GLU A 216 10.17 37.13 22.99
N GLY A 217 9.80 36.42 21.93
CA GLY A 217 10.41 35.13 21.60
C GLY A 217 11.92 35.23 21.32
N ALA A 218 12.39 36.29 20.66
CA ALA A 218 13.82 36.48 20.41
C ALA A 218 14.59 36.78 21.71
N GLN A 219 14.00 37.57 22.62
CA GLN A 219 14.59 37.91 23.90
C GLN A 219 14.73 36.66 24.79
N ASP A 220 13.70 35.83 24.84
CA ASP A 220 13.73 34.56 25.58
C ASP A 220 14.78 33.59 25.01
N ASN A 221 14.87 33.49 23.68
CA ASN A 221 15.87 32.64 23.03
C ASN A 221 17.30 33.16 23.24
N VAL A 222 17.52 34.47 23.27
CA VAL A 222 18.82 35.06 23.63
C VAL A 222 19.15 34.80 25.10
N ALA A 223 18.17 34.94 26.01
CA ALA A 223 18.37 34.69 27.44
C ALA A 223 18.74 33.22 27.72
N LYS A 224 18.22 32.28 26.91
CA LYS A 224 18.55 30.85 26.96
C LYS A 224 19.83 30.49 26.19
N ALA A 225 20.54 31.48 25.63
CA ALA A 225 21.72 31.30 24.78
C ALA A 225 21.46 30.40 23.55
N ILE A 226 20.24 30.46 23.01
CA ILE A 226 19.85 29.79 21.76
C ILE A 226 20.15 30.73 20.58
N PHE A 227 19.66 31.97 20.62
CA PHE A 227 19.95 32.96 19.57
C PHE A 227 21.11 33.87 19.96
N GLU A 228 21.86 34.29 18.94
CA GLU A 228 22.85 35.36 19.10
C GLU A 228 22.15 36.70 19.36
N ARG A 229 22.72 37.51 20.26
CA ARG A 229 22.14 38.81 20.65
C ARG A 229 21.90 39.76 19.47
N VAL A 230 22.69 39.63 18.39
CA VAL A 230 22.54 40.43 17.17
C VAL A 230 21.19 40.23 16.46
N TRP A 231 20.56 39.06 16.58
CA TRP A 231 19.21 38.83 16.05
C TRP A 231 18.17 39.68 16.78
N LEU A 232 18.23 39.70 18.11
CA LEU A 232 17.33 40.53 18.92
C LEU A 232 17.51 42.02 18.59
N LEU A 233 18.75 42.50 18.47
CA LEU A 233 19.02 43.89 18.10
C LEU A 233 18.44 44.22 16.71
N MET A 234 18.59 43.33 15.74
CA MET A 234 18.06 43.51 14.39
C MET A 234 16.53 43.57 14.37
N ILE A 235 15.86 42.67 15.10
CA ILE A 235 14.41 42.64 15.23
C ILE A 235 13.91 43.92 15.91
N GLN A 236 14.57 44.38 16.97
CA GLN A 236 14.23 45.64 17.67
C GLN A 236 14.41 46.86 16.76
N VAL A 237 15.52 46.95 16.03
CA VAL A 237 15.74 48.04 15.05
C VAL A 237 14.65 48.02 13.99
N LYS A 238 14.33 46.87 13.40
CA LYS A 238 13.30 46.75 12.37
C LYS A 238 11.90 47.04 12.92
N ALA A 239 11.56 46.63 14.14
CA ALA A 239 10.29 46.96 14.78
C ALA A 239 10.10 48.48 14.93
N SER A 240 11.10 49.16 15.50
CA SER A 240 11.07 50.62 15.68
C SER A 240 11.09 51.36 14.35
N LEU A 241 11.89 50.90 13.38
CA LEU A 241 11.96 51.48 12.04
C LEU A 241 10.63 51.35 11.30
N MET A 242 10.03 50.16 11.27
CA MET A 242 8.73 49.94 10.61
C MET A 242 7.59 50.70 11.29
N THR A 243 7.67 50.89 12.61
CA THR A 243 6.75 51.76 13.35
C THR A 243 6.87 53.21 12.89
N SER A 244 8.11 53.72 12.75
CA SER A 244 8.37 55.05 12.23
C SER A 244 7.87 55.22 10.79
N VAL A 245 8.17 54.26 9.91
CA VAL A 245 7.74 54.24 8.51
C VAL A 245 6.21 54.25 8.39
N SER A 246 5.51 53.48 9.23
CA SER A 246 4.06 53.44 9.30
C SER A 246 3.47 54.82 9.63
N GLN A 247 3.97 55.45 10.69
CA GLN A 247 3.50 56.76 11.13
C GLN A 247 3.87 57.87 10.13
N TYR A 248 5.03 57.78 9.49
CA TYR A 248 5.47 58.69 8.45
C TYR A 248 4.50 58.69 7.25
N TYR A 249 4.20 57.51 6.68
CA TYR A 249 3.27 57.44 5.55
C TYR A 249 1.83 57.80 5.95
N GLN A 250 1.40 57.47 7.17
CA GLN A 250 0.09 57.90 7.64
C GLN A 250 0.04 59.43 7.80
N ALA A 251 1.12 60.07 8.24
CA ALA A 251 1.18 61.53 8.32
C ALA A 251 1.07 62.20 6.95
N LEU A 252 1.70 61.64 5.92
CA LEU A 252 1.55 62.12 4.54
C LEU A 252 0.09 62.00 4.08
N ALA A 253 -0.55 60.85 4.34
CA ALA A 253 -1.96 60.64 4.00
C ALA A 253 -2.91 61.58 4.76
N ASP A 254 -2.65 61.86 6.03
CA ASP A 254 -3.47 62.78 6.84
C ASP A 254 -3.28 64.25 6.40
N ASN A 255 -2.07 64.61 5.95
CA ASN A 255 -1.80 65.91 5.36
C ASN A 255 -2.56 66.09 4.02
N ASP A 256 -2.54 65.08 3.15
CA ASP A 256 -3.33 65.05 1.92
C ASP A 256 -4.85 65.11 2.19
N ALA A 257 -5.29 64.61 3.35
CA ALA A 257 -6.66 64.70 3.83
C ALA A 257 -7.00 66.05 4.52
N ASN A 258 -6.15 67.07 4.38
CA ASN A 258 -6.30 68.40 4.99
C ASN A 258 -6.32 68.39 6.54
N GLN A 259 -5.58 67.47 7.16
CA GLN A 259 -5.39 67.40 8.62
C GLN A 259 -3.90 67.54 9.03
N PRO A 260 -3.22 68.66 8.68
CA PRO A 260 -1.82 68.89 9.01
C PRO A 260 -1.53 68.84 10.53
N GLY A 261 -2.48 69.23 11.39
CA GLY A 261 -2.30 69.13 12.85
C GLY A 261 -2.07 67.68 13.31
N THR A 262 -2.91 66.74 12.85
CA THR A 262 -2.76 65.29 13.09
C THR A 262 -1.50 64.74 12.43
N ALA A 263 -1.16 65.19 11.23
CA ALA A 263 0.05 64.80 10.53
C ALA A 263 1.33 65.15 11.31
N ILE A 264 1.40 66.35 11.90
CA ILE A 264 2.53 66.76 12.77
C ILE A 264 2.63 65.88 14.00
N ALA A 265 1.51 65.56 14.66
CA ALA A 265 1.50 64.65 15.80
C ALA A 265 2.04 63.26 15.43
N ARG A 266 1.64 62.71 14.27
CA ARG A 266 2.18 61.45 13.75
C ARG A 266 3.65 61.52 13.41
N LEU A 267 4.13 62.62 12.82
CA LEU A 267 5.55 62.82 12.51
C LEU A 267 6.40 62.91 13.79
N LYS A 268 5.89 63.47 14.89
CA LYS A 268 6.57 63.43 16.20
C LYS A 268 6.73 62.00 16.72
N ILE A 269 5.66 61.19 16.65
CA ILE A 269 5.72 59.76 17.00
C ILE A 269 6.71 59.02 16.09
N ALA A 270 6.68 59.30 14.78
CA ALA A 270 7.62 58.74 13.82
C ALA A 270 9.07 59.11 14.15
N GLU A 271 9.34 60.36 14.53
CA GLU A 271 10.68 60.83 14.90
C GLU A 271 11.19 60.13 16.16
N ALA A 272 10.35 59.97 17.19
CA ALA A 272 10.70 59.24 18.40
C ALA A 272 11.06 57.78 18.11
N ALA A 273 10.25 57.09 17.29
CA ALA A 273 10.51 55.72 16.88
C ALA A 273 11.78 55.58 16.01
N ALA A 274 12.04 56.54 15.12
CA ALA A 274 13.26 56.56 14.30
C ALA A 274 14.53 56.81 15.14
N LYS A 275 14.46 57.69 16.16
CA LYS A 275 15.55 57.92 17.12
C LYS A 275 15.87 56.65 17.90
N GLU A 276 14.86 55.92 18.36
CA GLU A 276 15.07 54.63 19.05
C GLU A 276 15.68 53.60 18.09
N ALA A 277 15.17 53.46 16.87
CA ALA A 277 15.75 52.57 15.86
C ALA A 277 17.24 52.88 15.59
N GLN A 278 17.58 54.17 15.48
CA GLN A 278 18.96 54.60 15.30
C GLN A 278 19.83 54.26 16.52
N LYS A 279 19.35 54.53 17.74
CA LYS A 279 20.07 54.22 18.98
C LYS A 279 20.34 52.71 19.11
N THR A 280 19.34 51.87 18.86
CA THR A 280 19.51 50.41 18.88
C THR A 280 20.47 49.94 17.78
N ALA A 281 20.43 50.56 16.58
CA ALA A 281 21.34 50.22 15.49
C ALA A 281 22.81 50.52 15.82
N HIS A 282 23.11 51.57 16.59
CA HIS A 282 24.47 51.85 17.08
C HIS A 282 24.95 50.86 18.15
N SER A 283 24.04 50.07 18.72
CA SER A 283 24.37 49.04 19.72
C SER A 283 24.84 47.73 19.08
N PHE A 284 24.89 47.65 17.74
CA PHE A 284 25.46 46.50 17.04
C PHE A 284 26.96 46.38 17.29
N PRO A 285 27.49 45.15 17.50
CA PRO A 285 28.92 44.93 17.62
C PRO A 285 29.62 45.22 16.26
N GLY A 286 30.86 45.73 16.32
CA GLY A 286 31.65 46.01 15.12
C GLY A 286 32.05 44.77 14.31
N THR A 287 32.00 43.59 14.92
CA THR A 287 32.17 42.29 14.25
C THR A 287 31.00 41.38 14.59
N ILE A 288 30.29 40.90 13.56
CA ILE A 288 29.16 39.99 13.74
C ILE A 288 29.67 38.54 13.82
N PRO A 289 29.24 37.75 14.82
CA PRO A 289 29.61 36.34 14.90
C PRO A 289 29.18 35.57 13.63
N PRO A 290 30.05 34.75 13.01
CA PRO A 290 29.68 33.97 11.82
C PRO A 290 28.49 33.02 12.04
N ILE A 291 28.31 32.55 13.28
CA ILE A 291 27.19 31.69 13.69
C ILE A 291 25.82 32.38 13.62
N ALA A 292 25.79 33.73 13.63
CA ALA A 292 24.54 34.48 13.50
C ALA A 292 23.93 34.42 12.09
N ASN A 293 24.65 33.88 11.09
CA ASN A 293 24.18 33.73 9.71
C ASN A 293 23.62 35.04 9.11
N LEU A 294 24.33 36.14 9.37
CA LEU A 294 24.00 37.50 8.90
C LEU A 294 25.14 38.06 8.05
N PRO A 295 24.85 38.97 7.09
CA PRO A 295 25.87 39.70 6.36
C PRO A 295 26.79 40.50 7.29
N ALA A 296 28.10 40.56 6.98
CA ALA A 296 29.09 41.26 7.80
C ALA A 296 28.84 42.77 7.93
N ASP A 297 28.19 43.37 6.93
CA ASP A 297 27.81 44.77 6.85
C ASP A 297 26.38 45.05 7.38
N ALA A 298 25.69 44.06 7.93
CA ALA A 298 24.30 44.23 8.36
C ALA A 298 24.14 45.36 9.39
N GLY A 299 25.08 45.50 10.34
CA GLY A 299 25.05 46.57 11.34
C GLY A 299 25.19 47.96 10.74
N THR A 300 26.13 48.15 9.79
CA THR A 300 26.36 49.45 9.15
C THR A 300 25.19 49.83 8.24
N VAL A 301 24.67 48.89 7.44
CA VAL A 301 23.52 49.10 6.56
C VAL A 301 22.27 49.47 7.36
N LEU A 302 22.02 48.83 8.50
CA LEU A 302 20.90 49.17 9.39
C LEU A 302 21.06 50.57 10.00
N ALA A 303 22.24 50.91 10.50
CA ALA A 303 22.52 52.22 11.07
C ALA A 303 22.35 53.35 10.04
N ASP A 304 22.86 53.16 8.81
CA ASP A 304 22.72 54.13 7.72
C ASP A 304 21.27 54.25 7.24
N THR A 305 20.51 53.15 7.24
CA THR A 305 19.10 53.17 6.86
C THR A 305 18.25 53.88 7.90
N ALA A 306 18.46 53.61 9.19
CA ALA A 306 17.78 54.31 10.28
C ALA A 306 18.13 55.81 10.29
N LYS A 307 19.41 56.17 10.09
CA LYS A 307 19.87 57.56 10.01
C LYS A 307 19.23 58.32 8.85
N ARG A 308 19.20 57.73 7.64
CA ARG A 308 18.57 58.34 6.46
C ARG A 308 17.06 58.52 6.65
N HIS A 309 16.39 57.53 7.23
CA HIS A 309 14.95 57.63 7.50
C HIS A 309 14.66 58.72 8.54
N LEU A 310 15.44 58.80 9.63
CA LEU A 310 15.31 59.85 10.63
C LEU A 310 15.44 61.25 10.03
N ALA A 311 16.45 61.47 9.18
CA ALA A 311 16.63 62.75 8.49
C ALA A 311 15.41 63.11 7.63
N THR A 312 14.86 62.13 6.89
CA THR A 312 13.65 62.31 6.07
C THR A 312 12.44 62.72 6.91
N VAL A 313 12.24 62.06 8.06
CA VAL A 313 11.15 62.39 9.00
C VAL A 313 11.33 63.79 9.59
N GLN A 314 12.56 64.17 9.96
CA GLN A 314 12.86 65.49 10.51
C GLN A 314 12.67 66.61 9.47
N ASP A 315 13.01 66.36 8.22
CA ASP A 315 12.79 67.32 7.13
C ASP A 315 11.30 67.55 6.91
N LYS A 316 10.50 66.48 6.84
CA LYS A 316 9.04 66.57 6.70
C LYS A 316 8.35 67.17 7.92
N LEU A 317 8.84 66.88 9.13
CA LEU A 317 8.32 67.49 10.35
C LEU A 317 8.55 69.00 10.34
N ARG A 318 9.74 69.46 9.92
CA ARG A 318 10.04 70.91 9.79
C ARG A 318 9.18 71.58 8.73
N GLU A 319 8.98 70.93 7.59
CA GLU A 319 8.11 71.39 6.50
C GLU A 319 6.67 71.56 6.99
N PHE A 320 6.05 70.50 7.52
CA PHE A 320 4.64 70.55 7.95
C PHE A 320 4.42 71.46 9.15
N THR A 321 5.37 71.54 10.09
CA THR A 321 5.30 72.49 11.20
C THR A 321 5.31 73.92 10.69
N LYS A 322 6.21 74.24 9.76
CA LYS A 322 6.26 75.56 9.12
C LYS A 322 4.93 75.88 8.43
N ASP A 323 4.42 74.97 7.59
CA ASP A 323 3.17 75.22 6.87
C ASP A 323 1.97 75.36 7.82
N ASN A 324 1.92 74.59 8.90
CA ASN A 324 0.87 74.74 9.91
C ASN A 324 0.99 76.06 10.68
N ASP A 325 2.21 76.50 11.01
CA ASP A 325 2.44 77.75 11.75
C ASP A 325 2.16 79.00 10.89
N TYR A 326 2.37 78.94 9.56
CA TYR A 326 2.19 80.08 8.67
C TYR A 326 0.88 80.07 7.86
N ILE A 327 0.29 78.90 7.61
CA ILE A 327 -0.87 78.73 6.70
C ILE A 327 -2.08 78.19 7.46
N TYR A 328 -2.01 76.97 8.01
CA TYR A 328 -3.21 76.23 8.42
C TYR A 328 -3.68 76.48 9.86
N HIS A 329 -2.76 76.77 10.78
CA HIS A 329 -3.00 77.02 12.21
C HIS A 329 -3.88 75.97 12.91
N GLN A 330 -3.80 74.70 12.50
CA GLN A 330 -4.55 73.63 13.15
C GLN A 330 -3.89 73.23 14.48
N PRO A 331 -4.67 72.95 15.54
CA PRO A 331 -4.13 72.46 16.80
C PRO A 331 -3.50 71.08 16.63
N VAL A 332 -2.28 70.90 17.14
CA VAL A 332 -1.59 69.60 17.11
C VAL A 332 -2.14 68.73 18.26
N PRO A 333 -2.81 67.60 17.98
CA PRO A 333 -3.33 66.72 19.01
C PRO A 333 -2.20 66.05 19.80
N ALA A 334 -2.50 65.65 21.04
CA ALA A 334 -1.56 64.90 21.86
C ALA A 334 -1.32 63.50 21.27
N GLU A 335 -0.11 62.95 21.41
CA GLU A 335 0.27 61.65 20.81
C GLU A 335 -0.68 60.51 21.20
N ALA A 336 -1.18 60.50 22.45
CA ALA A 336 -2.13 59.50 22.94
C ALA A 336 -3.54 59.58 22.32
N SER A 337 -3.89 60.74 21.75
CA SER A 337 -5.20 60.96 21.11
C SER A 337 -5.20 60.61 19.61
N VAL A 338 -4.04 60.27 19.05
CA VAL A 338 -3.90 59.91 17.64
C VAL A 338 -4.38 58.46 17.42
N PRO A 339 -5.31 58.21 16.48
CA PRO A 339 -5.78 56.85 16.21
C PRO A 339 -4.65 55.93 15.73
N PRO A 340 -4.60 54.67 16.18
CA PRO A 340 -3.61 53.70 15.72
C PRO A 340 -3.78 53.44 14.22
N VAL A 341 -2.67 53.26 13.52
CA VAL A 341 -2.68 52.94 12.09
C VAL A 341 -3.28 51.55 11.90
N THR A 342 -4.25 51.43 10.99
CA THR A 342 -4.89 50.14 10.68
C THR A 342 -3.87 49.19 10.05
N LYS A 343 -3.92 47.91 10.39
CA LYS A 343 -2.95 46.91 9.91
C LYS A 343 -3.48 46.21 8.66
N LEU A 344 -2.61 45.95 7.69
CA LEU A 344 -2.95 45.18 6.49
C LEU A 344 -1.99 43.99 6.30
N PRO A 345 -2.41 42.76 6.59
CA PRO A 345 -1.62 41.56 6.32
C PRO A 345 -1.55 41.29 4.81
N ALA A 346 -0.35 41.40 4.25
CA ALA A 346 -0.05 40.98 2.90
C ALA A 346 0.65 39.61 2.87
N ALA A 347 1.48 39.29 3.87
CA ALA A 347 2.11 37.98 3.99
C ALA A 347 1.29 37.03 4.88
N LYS A 348 1.10 35.80 4.40
CA LYS A 348 0.55 34.66 5.15
C LYS A 348 1.45 33.42 4.99
N PRO A 349 1.51 32.53 5.99
CA PRO A 349 2.20 31.25 5.82
C PRO A 349 1.50 30.44 4.72
N ILE A 350 2.27 29.85 3.81
CA ILE A 350 1.71 28.98 2.76
C ILE A 350 1.59 27.57 3.32
N PRO A 351 0.39 26.98 3.37
CA PRO A 351 0.22 25.61 3.84
C PRO A 351 1.12 24.64 3.06
N VAL A 352 1.68 23.66 3.77
CA VAL A 352 2.54 22.65 3.15
C VAL A 352 1.80 21.90 2.04
N SER A 353 0.51 21.62 2.18
CA SER A 353 -0.30 21.01 1.11
C SER A 353 -0.33 21.83 -0.18
N GLU A 354 -0.39 23.17 -0.09
CA GLU A 354 -0.37 24.07 -1.24
C GLU A 354 1.03 24.13 -1.86
N LEU A 355 2.08 24.11 -1.03
CA LEU A 355 3.46 24.02 -1.51
C LEU A 355 3.67 22.73 -2.30
N TYR A 356 3.24 21.57 -1.78
CA TYR A 356 3.44 20.26 -2.44
C TYR A 356 2.44 19.95 -3.58
N ALA A 357 1.37 20.73 -3.75
CA ALA A 357 0.40 20.55 -4.84
C ALA A 357 0.94 21.00 -6.22
N GLY A 358 2.03 21.75 -6.26
CA GLY A 358 2.65 22.17 -7.52
C GLY A 358 3.17 20.98 -8.34
N GLN A 359 2.89 20.97 -9.66
CA GLN A 359 3.36 19.92 -10.59
C GLN A 359 4.89 19.74 -10.55
N ASP A 360 5.63 20.79 -10.22
CA ASP A 360 7.08 20.76 -10.10
C ASP A 360 7.56 19.86 -8.95
N ILE A 361 6.85 19.79 -7.83
CA ILE A 361 7.31 19.03 -6.65
C ILE A 361 7.06 17.53 -6.79
N GLN A 362 5.99 17.13 -7.46
CA GLN A 362 5.81 15.71 -7.85
C GLN A 362 6.92 15.27 -8.81
N ARG A 363 7.30 16.13 -9.76
CA ARG A 363 8.43 15.88 -10.66
C ARG A 363 9.78 15.84 -9.93
N ILE A 364 9.98 16.71 -8.93
CA ILE A 364 11.20 16.75 -8.12
C ILE A 364 11.32 15.50 -7.23
N THR A 365 10.23 15.08 -6.59
CA THR A 365 10.19 13.90 -5.71
C THR A 365 10.46 12.60 -6.47
N GLY A 366 9.94 12.49 -7.68
CA GLY A 366 10.07 11.29 -8.50
C GLY A 366 9.11 10.18 -8.07
N PRO A 367 9.17 9.01 -8.74
CA PRO A 367 8.32 7.87 -8.42
C PRO A 367 8.64 7.29 -7.04
N ASP A 368 7.67 6.61 -6.43
CA ASP A 368 7.87 5.86 -5.18
C ASP A 368 8.90 4.74 -5.39
N LEU A 369 10.03 4.84 -4.68
CA LEU A 369 11.10 3.84 -4.76
C LEU A 369 10.59 2.45 -4.35
N PHE A 370 9.75 2.36 -3.33
CA PHE A 370 9.31 1.08 -2.77
C PHE A 370 7.89 0.70 -3.19
N ALA A 371 7.44 1.18 -4.35
CA ALA A 371 6.10 0.93 -4.89
C ALA A 371 5.69 -0.55 -4.86
N LYS A 372 6.65 -1.45 -5.08
CA LYS A 372 6.49 -2.91 -5.13
C LYS A 372 6.22 -3.56 -3.75
N ILE A 373 6.62 -2.92 -2.65
CA ILE A 373 6.49 -3.49 -1.31
C ILE A 373 5.15 -3.09 -0.70
N VAL A 374 4.22 -4.04 -0.59
CA VAL A 374 2.91 -3.80 0.02
C VAL A 374 2.96 -4.16 1.51
N PRO A 375 2.59 -3.25 2.42
CA PRO A 375 2.62 -3.52 3.87
C PRO A 375 1.70 -4.66 4.28
N LEU A 376 2.12 -5.45 5.27
CA LEU A 376 1.33 -6.60 5.73
C LEU A 376 -0.07 -6.21 6.21
N ALA A 377 -0.20 -5.09 6.93
CA ALA A 377 -1.51 -4.54 7.33
C ALA A 377 -2.41 -4.22 6.12
N VAL A 378 -1.82 -3.76 5.01
CA VAL A 378 -2.57 -3.53 3.77
C VAL A 378 -2.93 -4.85 3.10
N THR A 379 -2.05 -5.86 3.11
CA THR A 379 -2.39 -7.18 2.55
C THR A 379 -3.50 -7.86 3.34
N GLU A 380 -3.57 -7.66 4.66
CA GLU A 380 -4.66 -8.15 5.51
C GLU A 380 -5.99 -7.46 5.15
N SER A 381 -6.01 -6.12 5.13
CA SER A 381 -7.18 -5.35 4.70
C SER A 381 -7.59 -5.64 3.25
N ALA A 382 -6.64 -5.84 2.34
CA ALA A 382 -6.92 -6.22 0.95
C ALA A 382 -7.55 -7.62 0.89
N SER A 383 -7.08 -8.57 1.71
CA SER A 383 -7.68 -9.90 1.82
C SER A 383 -9.10 -9.84 2.38
N LEU A 384 -9.37 -8.97 3.36
CA LEU A 384 -10.72 -8.71 3.87
C LEU A 384 -11.63 -8.12 2.80
N TYR A 385 -11.12 -7.19 2.00
CA TYR A 385 -11.87 -6.64 0.86
C TYR A 385 -12.13 -7.67 -0.24
N ASP A 386 -11.16 -8.52 -0.54
CA ASP A 386 -11.34 -9.66 -1.45
C ASP A 386 -12.40 -10.63 -0.93
N GLU A 387 -12.50 -10.82 0.39
CA GLU A 387 -13.59 -11.59 1.02
C GLU A 387 -14.95 -10.91 0.82
N GLU A 388 -15.05 -9.59 1.02
CA GLU A 388 -16.29 -8.83 0.79
C GLU A 388 -16.69 -8.83 -0.69
N LYS A 389 -15.73 -8.70 -1.62
CA LYS A 389 -15.96 -8.89 -3.06
C LYS A 389 -16.45 -10.30 -3.35
N ALA A 390 -15.82 -11.33 -2.78
CA ALA A 390 -16.21 -12.72 -2.97
C ALA A 390 -17.61 -12.99 -2.42
N LYS A 391 -17.98 -12.43 -1.27
CA LYS A 391 -19.35 -12.47 -0.71
C LYS A 391 -20.35 -11.85 -1.68
N LEU A 392 -20.03 -10.67 -2.23
CA LEU A 392 -20.87 -10.00 -3.24
C LEU A 392 -21.05 -10.88 -4.48
N VAL A 393 -19.96 -11.36 -5.07
CA VAL A 393 -20.00 -12.19 -6.28
C VAL A 393 -20.74 -13.51 -6.05
N ARG A 394 -20.56 -14.15 -4.88
CA ARG A 394 -21.30 -15.37 -4.49
C ARG A 394 -22.79 -15.08 -4.36
N ALA A 395 -23.18 -14.04 -3.64
CA ALA A 395 -24.59 -13.67 -3.47
C ALA A 395 -25.28 -13.33 -4.79
N GLU A 396 -24.59 -12.67 -5.73
CA GLU A 396 -25.13 -12.41 -7.07
C GLU A 396 -25.18 -13.69 -7.91
N THR A 397 -24.17 -14.58 -7.81
CA THR A 397 -24.16 -15.88 -8.51
C THR A 397 -25.34 -16.75 -8.05
N GLU A 398 -25.54 -16.86 -6.73
CA GLU A 398 -26.66 -17.61 -6.15
C GLU A 398 -28.02 -17.06 -6.60
N ARG A 399 -28.18 -15.72 -6.65
CA ARG A 399 -29.41 -15.10 -7.17
C ARG A 399 -29.65 -15.41 -8.64
N VAL A 400 -28.60 -15.41 -9.46
CA VAL A 400 -28.67 -15.75 -10.88
C VAL A 400 -29.03 -17.23 -11.07
N ASP A 401 -28.39 -18.12 -10.31
CA ASP A 401 -28.62 -19.56 -10.38
C ASP A 401 -30.00 -19.96 -9.85
N ALA A 402 -30.47 -19.34 -8.78
CA ALA A 402 -31.83 -19.50 -8.28
C ALA A 402 -32.86 -19.09 -9.34
N ALA A 403 -32.68 -17.93 -9.96
CA ALA A 403 -33.61 -17.46 -11.00
C ALA A 403 -33.52 -18.29 -12.30
N ASN A 404 -32.34 -18.80 -12.68
CA ASN A 404 -32.16 -19.76 -13.77
C ASN A 404 -32.89 -21.08 -13.48
N SER A 405 -32.76 -21.59 -12.25
CA SER A 405 -33.35 -22.85 -11.80
C SER A 405 -34.87 -22.73 -11.71
N GLU A 406 -35.40 -21.62 -11.20
CA GLU A 406 -36.83 -21.33 -11.15
C GLU A 406 -37.43 -21.27 -12.57
N MET A 407 -36.76 -20.60 -13.51
CA MET A 407 -37.18 -20.58 -14.91
C MET A 407 -37.20 -21.99 -15.51
N ALA A 408 -36.13 -22.77 -15.31
CA ALA A 408 -36.04 -24.13 -15.84
C ALA A 408 -37.12 -25.05 -15.25
N ALA A 409 -37.32 -25.01 -13.93
CA ALA A 409 -38.36 -25.78 -13.24
C ALA A 409 -39.77 -25.39 -13.70
N SER A 410 -40.01 -24.10 -13.91
CA SER A 410 -41.30 -23.61 -14.39
C SER A 410 -41.56 -24.01 -15.85
N LEU A 411 -40.54 -23.97 -16.71
CA LEU A 411 -40.65 -24.44 -18.10
C LEU A 411 -40.86 -25.96 -18.16
N ASP A 412 -40.20 -26.74 -17.30
CA ASP A 412 -40.42 -28.18 -17.19
C ASP A 412 -41.83 -28.51 -16.67
N TYR A 413 -42.33 -27.78 -15.67
CA TYR A 413 -43.70 -27.92 -15.16
C TYR A 413 -44.74 -27.65 -16.27
N LEU A 414 -44.52 -26.62 -17.08
CA LEU A 414 -45.37 -26.29 -18.22
C LEU A 414 -45.10 -27.17 -19.46
N ARG A 415 -44.10 -28.08 -19.40
CA ARG A 415 -43.67 -28.98 -20.50
C ARG A 415 -43.34 -28.22 -21.79
N LEU A 416 -42.89 -26.97 -21.67
CA LEU A 416 -42.45 -26.12 -22.77
C LEU A 416 -40.96 -26.34 -23.02
N PRO A 417 -40.48 -26.37 -24.28
CA PRO A 417 -41.19 -26.06 -25.53
C PRO A 417 -41.96 -27.24 -26.14
N GLY A 418 -41.80 -28.46 -25.60
CA GLY A 418 -42.34 -29.69 -26.17
C GLY A 418 -43.86 -29.65 -26.43
N ALA A 419 -44.63 -29.04 -25.52
CA ALA A 419 -46.07 -28.86 -25.66
C ALA A 419 -46.50 -28.09 -26.94
N LEU A 420 -45.68 -27.14 -27.42
CA LEU A 420 -45.99 -26.33 -28.61
C LEU A 420 -45.68 -27.03 -29.93
N GLN A 421 -44.64 -27.87 -29.95
CA GLN A 421 -44.26 -28.63 -31.14
C GLN A 421 -45.34 -29.64 -31.55
N ILE A 422 -46.07 -30.15 -30.56
CA ILE A 422 -47.16 -31.13 -30.73
C ILE A 422 -48.42 -30.45 -31.27
N LEU A 423 -48.76 -29.27 -30.73
CA LEU A 423 -49.90 -28.46 -31.18
C LEU A 423 -49.81 -28.00 -32.64
N LYS A 424 -48.61 -28.06 -33.24
CA LYS A 424 -48.34 -27.70 -34.64
C LYS A 424 -48.51 -28.87 -35.63
N GLY A 425 -48.97 -30.04 -35.19
CA GLY A 425 -49.35 -31.16 -36.07
C GLY A 425 -48.22 -32.12 -36.46
N GLY A 426 -47.19 -32.29 -35.63
CA GLY A 426 -46.09 -33.21 -35.89
C GLY A 426 -46.28 -34.59 -35.25
N PHE A 427 -47.20 -35.42 -35.75
CA PHE A 427 -47.23 -36.86 -35.43
C PHE A 427 -46.97 -37.67 -36.70
N ASP A 428 -45.71 -37.70 -37.14
CA ASP A 428 -45.27 -38.69 -38.12
C ASP A 428 -44.81 -39.93 -37.38
N ALA A 429 -45.30 -41.09 -37.82
CA ALA A 429 -45.20 -42.37 -37.12
C ALA A 429 -43.79 -43.01 -37.17
N ASP A 430 -42.75 -42.23 -37.43
CA ASP A 430 -41.36 -42.66 -37.41
C ASP A 430 -40.61 -41.92 -36.29
N VAL A 431 -40.63 -42.53 -35.10
CA VAL A 431 -40.02 -41.98 -33.89
C VAL A 431 -38.51 -42.00 -34.05
N GLN A 432 -37.95 -40.90 -34.55
CA GLN A 432 -36.53 -40.62 -34.47
C GLN A 432 -36.15 -40.25 -33.03
N PRO A 433 -34.97 -40.65 -32.52
CA PRO A 433 -34.48 -40.20 -31.23
C PRO A 433 -34.36 -38.67 -31.21
N ASP A 434 -34.44 -38.06 -30.02
CA ASP A 434 -34.01 -36.66 -29.88
C ASP A 434 -32.60 -36.50 -30.43
N GLU A 435 -32.33 -35.39 -31.12
CA GLU A 435 -30.97 -34.99 -31.52
C GLU A 435 -30.02 -35.00 -30.31
N ASP A 436 -30.52 -34.67 -29.12
CA ASP A 436 -29.77 -34.78 -27.87
C ASP A 436 -29.35 -36.23 -27.56
N PHE A 437 -30.21 -37.22 -27.78
CA PHE A 437 -29.88 -38.63 -27.57
C PHE A 437 -28.84 -39.13 -28.58
N ARG A 438 -28.96 -38.70 -29.84
CA ARG A 438 -27.93 -38.96 -30.87
C ARG A 438 -26.60 -38.35 -30.45
N THR A 439 -26.62 -37.11 -29.98
CA THR A 439 -25.44 -36.38 -29.51
C THR A 439 -24.80 -37.08 -28.32
N TRP A 440 -25.59 -37.55 -27.34
CA TRP A 440 -25.05 -38.29 -26.19
C TRP A 440 -24.36 -39.58 -26.60
N CYS A 441 -24.92 -40.33 -27.56
CA CYS A 441 -24.32 -41.55 -28.08
C CYS A 441 -23.03 -41.27 -28.86
N VAL A 442 -23.01 -40.23 -29.70
CA VAL A 442 -21.81 -39.79 -30.45
C VAL A 442 -20.73 -39.32 -29.49
N ASP A 443 -21.05 -38.46 -28.52
CA ASP A 443 -20.11 -37.96 -27.51
C ASP A 443 -19.49 -39.11 -26.70
N VAL A 444 -20.29 -40.10 -26.28
CA VAL A 444 -19.78 -41.27 -25.54
C VAL A 444 -18.85 -42.12 -26.41
N ALA A 445 -19.09 -42.18 -27.72
CA ALA A 445 -18.27 -42.94 -28.65
C ALA A 445 -16.96 -42.24 -29.04
N ASP A 446 -16.98 -40.92 -29.21
CA ASP A 446 -15.82 -40.10 -29.57
C ASP A 446 -14.83 -39.93 -28.41
N ASN A 447 -15.30 -40.03 -27.16
CA ASN A 447 -14.44 -39.96 -25.99
C ASN A 447 -13.62 -41.25 -25.77
N GLU A 448 -12.36 -41.07 -25.35
CA GLU A 448 -11.42 -42.14 -25.00
C GLU A 448 -12.07 -43.15 -24.05
N ASN A 449 -11.71 -44.44 -24.19
CA ASN A 449 -12.24 -45.47 -23.32
C ASN A 449 -11.80 -45.18 -21.87
N PRO A 450 -12.73 -44.99 -20.92
CA PRO A 450 -12.39 -44.74 -19.52
C PRO A 450 -11.42 -45.78 -18.93
N GLY A 451 -11.47 -47.03 -19.39
CA GLY A 451 -10.57 -48.10 -18.96
C GLY A 451 -9.09 -47.84 -19.30
N ASP A 452 -8.80 -47.28 -20.47
CA ASP A 452 -7.43 -46.96 -20.90
C ASP A 452 -6.85 -45.81 -20.07
N VAL A 453 -7.70 -44.82 -19.74
CA VAL A 453 -7.33 -43.70 -18.88
C VAL A 453 -6.98 -44.19 -17.48
N PHE A 454 -7.77 -45.08 -16.88
CA PHE A 454 -7.43 -45.68 -15.58
C PHE A 454 -6.11 -46.46 -15.63
N GLY A 455 -5.82 -47.16 -16.74
CA GLY A 455 -4.52 -47.80 -16.95
C GLY A 455 -3.36 -46.81 -16.94
N HIS A 456 -3.52 -45.66 -17.62
CA HIS A 456 -2.54 -44.58 -17.62
C HIS A 456 -2.36 -43.95 -16.23
N LEU A 457 -3.45 -43.65 -15.51
CA LEU A 457 -3.40 -43.07 -14.15
C LEU A 457 -2.65 -44.00 -13.19
N LYS A 458 -2.91 -45.31 -13.27
CA LYS A 458 -2.19 -46.31 -12.47
C LYS A 458 -0.69 -46.31 -12.78
N SER A 459 -0.31 -46.26 -14.07
CA SER A 459 1.09 -46.18 -14.47
C SER A 459 1.78 -44.89 -13.98
N GLN A 460 1.08 -43.75 -14.02
CA GLN A 460 1.61 -42.49 -13.48
C GLN A 460 1.80 -42.56 -11.97
N LYS A 461 0.81 -43.09 -11.23
CA LYS A 461 0.92 -43.32 -9.80
C LYS A 461 2.13 -44.18 -9.44
N ASP A 462 2.30 -45.32 -10.10
CA ASP A 462 3.42 -46.24 -9.84
C ASP A 462 4.77 -45.56 -10.11
N SER A 463 4.85 -44.72 -11.16
CA SER A 463 6.04 -43.91 -11.44
C SER A 463 6.35 -42.88 -10.34
N ILE A 464 5.33 -42.17 -9.83
CA ILE A 464 5.52 -41.16 -8.78
C ILE A 464 5.95 -41.82 -7.48
N VAL A 465 5.33 -42.95 -7.11
CA VAL A 465 5.73 -43.73 -5.93
C VAL A 465 7.17 -44.20 -6.04
N ALA A 466 7.60 -44.67 -7.22
CA ALA A 466 8.99 -45.06 -7.45
C ALA A 466 9.98 -43.90 -7.23
N VAL A 467 9.64 -42.68 -7.67
CA VAL A 467 10.49 -41.48 -7.46
C VAL A 467 10.55 -41.09 -5.98
N LEU A 468 9.43 -41.15 -5.25
CA LEU A 468 9.40 -40.90 -3.81
C LEU A 468 10.23 -41.93 -3.03
N ASP A 469 10.15 -43.20 -3.41
CA ASP A 469 10.94 -44.28 -2.83
C ASP A 469 12.43 -44.09 -3.09
N GLN A 470 12.80 -43.68 -4.31
CA GLN A 470 14.19 -43.36 -4.66
C GLN A 470 14.70 -42.17 -3.85
N SER A 471 13.90 -41.11 -3.73
CA SER A 471 14.24 -39.91 -2.96
C SER A 471 14.46 -40.24 -1.47
N SER A 472 13.56 -41.04 -0.88
CA SER A 472 13.73 -41.53 0.50
C SER A 472 15.01 -42.33 0.66
N LYS A 473 15.30 -43.27 -0.25
CA LYS A 473 16.52 -44.08 -0.21
C LYS A 473 17.79 -43.22 -0.31
N GLN A 474 17.79 -42.18 -1.14
CA GLN A 474 18.95 -41.28 -1.26
C GLN A 474 19.25 -40.54 0.06
N LEU A 475 18.20 -40.08 0.76
CA LEU A 475 18.33 -39.45 2.08
C LEU A 475 18.83 -40.45 3.13
N ASP A 476 18.28 -41.67 3.17
CA ASP A 476 18.72 -42.72 4.09
C ASP A 476 20.20 -43.12 3.86
N MET A 477 20.61 -43.20 2.59
CA MET A 477 21.99 -43.48 2.22
C MET A 477 22.94 -42.37 2.68
N GLU A 478 22.60 -41.10 2.44
CA GLU A 478 23.43 -39.95 2.86
C GLU A 478 23.54 -39.89 4.39
N GLU A 479 22.44 -40.10 5.11
CA GLU A 479 22.43 -40.12 6.57
C GLU A 479 23.34 -41.24 7.11
N SER A 480 23.27 -42.44 6.52
CA SER A 480 24.12 -43.56 6.90
C SER A 480 25.61 -43.30 6.62
N VAL A 481 25.93 -42.57 5.55
CA VAL A 481 27.32 -42.20 5.20
C VAL A 481 27.84 -41.13 6.17
N CYS A 482 27.03 -40.12 6.47
CA CYS A 482 27.36 -39.07 7.43
C CYS A 482 27.66 -39.68 8.82
N GLU A 483 26.82 -40.60 9.30
CA GLU A 483 27.01 -41.24 10.60
C GLU A 483 28.25 -42.15 10.63
N LYS A 484 28.51 -42.88 9.55
CA LYS A 484 29.75 -43.69 9.41
C LYS A 484 31.01 -42.83 9.44
N MET A 485 31.03 -41.70 8.73
CA MET A 485 32.18 -40.80 8.72
C MET A 485 32.38 -40.11 10.07
N ARG A 486 31.28 -39.71 10.73
CA ARG A 486 31.32 -39.18 12.09
C ARG A 486 31.86 -40.21 13.09
N SER A 487 31.45 -41.47 13.01
CA SER A 487 31.98 -42.52 13.88
C SER A 487 33.46 -42.82 13.61
N LYS A 488 33.94 -42.65 12.37
CA LYS A 488 35.34 -42.94 12.00
C LYS A 488 36.32 -41.83 12.39
N TYR A 489 35.89 -40.57 12.32
CA TYR A 489 36.76 -39.39 12.54
C TYR A 489 36.40 -38.61 13.81
N GLU A 490 35.33 -38.99 14.51
CA GLU A 490 34.87 -38.44 15.79
C GLU A 490 34.92 -36.90 15.83
N GLY A 491 35.72 -36.31 16.73
CA GLY A 491 35.84 -34.86 16.90
C GLY A 491 36.46 -34.12 15.71
N GLU A 492 37.09 -34.81 14.76
CA GLU A 492 37.62 -34.20 13.52
C GLU A 492 36.53 -34.04 12.44
N TRP A 493 35.40 -34.75 12.55
CA TRP A 493 34.27 -34.63 11.63
C TRP A 493 33.29 -33.55 12.08
N THR A 494 33.54 -32.31 11.65
CA THR A 494 32.76 -31.13 12.07
C THR A 494 31.43 -30.95 11.32
N GLN A 495 31.13 -31.81 10.34
CA GLN A 495 29.90 -31.74 9.56
C GLN A 495 28.66 -31.98 10.44
N GLN A 496 27.64 -31.11 10.31
CA GLN A 496 26.37 -31.24 11.05
C GLN A 496 25.62 -32.55 10.72
N PRO A 497 24.82 -33.13 11.64
CA PRO A 497 24.13 -34.40 11.37
C PRO A 497 22.98 -34.24 10.37
N SER A 498 22.95 -35.12 9.37
CA SER A 498 21.98 -35.02 8.26
C SER A 498 20.53 -35.29 8.66
N SER A 499 20.28 -36.05 9.73
CA SER A 499 18.93 -36.34 10.25
C SER A 499 18.13 -35.07 10.58
N ARG A 500 18.79 -34.03 11.14
CA ARG A 500 18.15 -32.75 11.43
C ARG A 500 17.82 -31.95 10.16
N LEU A 501 18.69 -31.99 9.17
CA LEU A 501 18.56 -31.20 7.94
C LEU A 501 17.56 -31.82 6.95
N THR A 502 17.33 -33.13 7.02
CA THR A 502 16.41 -33.87 6.13
C THR A 502 14.97 -33.92 6.64
N THR A 503 14.66 -33.37 7.82
CA THR A 503 13.34 -33.47 8.45
C THR A 503 12.22 -32.87 7.60
N THR A 504 12.45 -31.73 6.94
CA THR A 504 11.47 -31.09 6.05
C THR A 504 11.23 -31.93 4.80
N LEU A 505 12.30 -32.35 4.10
CA LEU A 505 12.21 -33.20 2.90
C LEU A 505 11.51 -34.54 3.19
N ARG A 506 11.77 -35.15 4.35
CA ARG A 506 11.09 -36.39 4.80
C ARG A 506 9.61 -36.17 5.10
N ASN A 507 9.25 -35.02 5.68
CA ASN A 507 7.84 -34.66 5.89
C ASN A 507 7.13 -34.43 4.55
N ASP A 508 7.76 -33.77 3.59
CA ASP A 508 7.20 -33.55 2.25
C ASP A 508 6.96 -34.89 1.53
N ILE A 509 7.93 -35.82 1.58
CA ILE A 509 7.75 -37.19 1.04
C ILE A 509 6.55 -37.89 1.69
N ARG A 510 6.37 -37.77 3.02
CA ARG A 510 5.22 -38.36 3.72
C ARG A 510 3.90 -37.72 3.27
N ASN A 511 3.85 -36.40 3.19
CA ASN A 511 2.65 -35.66 2.79
C ASN A 511 2.24 -36.02 1.34
N TYR A 512 3.20 -36.13 0.42
CA TYR A 512 2.91 -36.57 -0.95
C TYR A 512 2.41 -38.02 -1.03
N ARG A 513 2.89 -38.91 -0.17
CA ARG A 513 2.36 -40.28 -0.06
C ARG A 513 0.91 -40.29 0.44
N GLU A 514 0.60 -39.52 1.47
CA GLU A 514 -0.77 -39.39 1.99
C GLU A 514 -1.72 -38.82 0.92
N ALA A 515 -1.27 -37.82 0.16
CA ALA A 515 -2.03 -37.26 -0.96
C ALA A 515 -2.27 -38.30 -2.09
N LEU A 516 -1.28 -39.14 -2.40
CA LEU A 516 -1.42 -40.24 -3.37
C LEU A 516 -2.40 -41.32 -2.90
N GLU A 517 -2.48 -41.58 -1.59
CA GLU A 517 -3.48 -42.50 -1.03
C GLU A 517 -4.90 -41.93 -1.11
N GLU A 518 -5.07 -40.63 -0.84
CA GLU A 518 -6.34 -39.90 -1.01
C GLU A 518 -6.83 -39.92 -2.47
N ALA A 519 -5.92 -39.63 -3.40
CA ALA A 519 -6.20 -39.71 -4.84
C ALA A 519 -6.58 -41.14 -5.25
N ALA A 520 -5.87 -42.15 -4.74
CA ALA A 520 -6.21 -43.54 -5.01
C ALA A 520 -7.60 -43.94 -4.49
N ARG A 521 -8.04 -43.40 -3.34
CA ARG A 521 -9.43 -43.60 -2.87
C ARG A 521 -10.44 -43.00 -3.85
N SER A 522 -10.14 -41.82 -4.40
CA SER A 522 -10.98 -41.14 -5.39
C SER A 522 -11.03 -41.91 -6.71
N ASP A 523 -9.90 -42.46 -7.17
CA ASP A 523 -9.82 -43.30 -8.36
C ASP A 523 -10.68 -44.57 -8.22
N ILE A 524 -10.69 -45.18 -7.03
CA ILE A 524 -11.56 -46.34 -6.73
C ILE A 524 -13.04 -45.96 -6.83
N GLN A 525 -13.43 -44.77 -6.35
CA GLN A 525 -14.81 -44.30 -6.48
C GLN A 525 -15.21 -44.08 -7.94
N LEU A 526 -14.33 -43.49 -8.75
CA LEU A 526 -14.56 -43.33 -10.19
C LEU A 526 -14.64 -44.69 -10.90
N ALA A 527 -13.79 -45.65 -10.54
CA ALA A 527 -13.83 -47.00 -11.08
C ALA A 527 -15.11 -47.76 -10.69
N MET A 528 -15.64 -47.53 -9.49
CA MET A 528 -16.95 -48.06 -9.07
C MET A 528 -18.09 -47.46 -9.91
N LYS A 529 -18.06 -46.16 -10.18
CA LYS A 529 -19.05 -45.49 -11.05
C LYS A 529 -19.01 -46.03 -12.49
N LEU A 530 -17.81 -46.27 -13.02
CA LEU A 530 -17.64 -46.89 -14.33
C LEU A 530 -18.29 -48.28 -14.37
N ARG A 531 -17.99 -49.15 -13.39
CA ARG A 531 -18.57 -50.50 -13.33
C ARG A 531 -20.09 -50.52 -13.17
N ALA A 532 -20.65 -49.53 -12.46
CA ALA A 532 -22.09 -49.46 -12.23
C ALA A 532 -22.90 -49.16 -13.51
N ASN A 533 -22.33 -48.40 -14.45
CA ASN A 533 -23.00 -47.92 -15.66
C ASN A 533 -22.36 -48.47 -16.95
N GLU A 534 -21.49 -49.48 -16.83
CA GLU A 534 -20.70 -50.05 -17.93
C GLU A 534 -21.58 -50.58 -19.07
N ASN A 535 -22.70 -51.23 -18.72
CA ASN A 535 -23.65 -51.78 -19.70
C ASN A 535 -24.31 -50.67 -20.52
N GLU A 536 -24.75 -49.58 -19.88
CA GLU A 536 -25.35 -48.44 -20.55
C GLU A 536 -24.35 -47.69 -21.44
N PHE A 537 -23.10 -47.54 -20.99
CA PHE A 537 -22.03 -46.91 -21.78
C PHE A 537 -21.66 -47.72 -23.01
N GLU A 538 -21.53 -49.04 -22.85
CA GLU A 538 -21.21 -49.95 -23.96
C GLU A 538 -22.37 -50.05 -24.95
N GLU A 539 -23.62 -50.08 -24.47
CA GLU A 539 -24.82 -50.00 -25.31
C GLU A 539 -24.83 -48.71 -26.16
N MET A 540 -24.55 -47.54 -25.54
CA MET A 540 -24.49 -46.26 -26.25
C MET A 540 -23.32 -46.17 -27.24
N ARG A 541 -22.13 -46.66 -26.85
CA ARG A 541 -20.92 -46.68 -27.68
C ARG A 541 -21.08 -47.60 -28.89
N SER A 542 -21.60 -48.81 -28.68
CA SER A 542 -21.86 -49.79 -29.75
C SER A 542 -22.94 -49.30 -30.72
N ALA A 543 -24.00 -48.66 -30.22
CA ALA A 543 -25.05 -48.11 -31.07
C ALA A 543 -24.57 -46.94 -31.94
N ALA A 544 -23.70 -46.08 -31.41
CA ALA A 544 -23.10 -44.99 -32.19
C ALA A 544 -22.11 -45.51 -33.26
N GLN A 545 -21.24 -46.46 -32.91
CA GLN A 545 -20.24 -47.02 -33.83
C GLN A 545 -20.86 -47.80 -34.99
N ASN A 546 -21.98 -48.48 -34.75
CA ASN A 546 -22.69 -49.25 -35.78
C ASN A 546 -23.75 -48.41 -36.55
N GLY A 547 -23.95 -47.14 -36.19
CA GLY A 547 -24.99 -46.30 -36.79
C GLY A 547 -26.43 -46.73 -36.45
N GLU A 548 -26.60 -47.52 -35.38
CA GLU A 548 -27.86 -48.13 -34.96
C GLU A 548 -28.49 -47.41 -33.74
N VAL A 549 -28.18 -46.13 -33.53
CA VAL A 549 -28.71 -45.31 -32.41
C VAL A 549 -30.24 -45.31 -32.39
N ASP A 550 -30.86 -45.31 -33.57
CA ASP A 550 -32.31 -45.30 -33.74
C ASP A 550 -32.93 -46.64 -33.37
N LEU A 551 -32.27 -47.74 -33.73
CA LEU A 551 -32.68 -49.10 -33.39
C LEU A 551 -32.50 -49.38 -31.89
N LEU A 552 -31.47 -48.81 -31.25
CA LEU A 552 -31.28 -48.91 -29.80
C LEU A 552 -32.41 -48.19 -29.05
N PHE A 553 -32.76 -46.97 -29.47
CA PHE A 553 -33.86 -46.22 -28.88
C PHE A 553 -35.20 -46.92 -29.07
N GLN A 554 -35.50 -47.39 -30.29
CA GLN A 554 -36.71 -48.16 -30.59
C GLN A 554 -36.77 -49.48 -29.82
N ARG A 555 -35.65 -50.19 -29.65
CA ARG A 555 -35.56 -51.42 -28.85
C ARG A 555 -35.75 -51.17 -27.36
N ALA A 556 -35.21 -50.06 -26.83
CA ALA A 556 -35.39 -49.67 -25.43
C ALA A 556 -36.85 -49.27 -25.13
N VAL A 557 -37.50 -48.55 -26.05
CA VAL A 557 -38.92 -48.19 -25.97
C VAL A 557 -39.81 -49.45 -26.17
N ALA A 558 -39.46 -50.34 -27.09
CA ALA A 558 -40.19 -51.60 -27.32
C ALA A 558 -40.08 -52.60 -26.16
N LYS A 559 -38.94 -52.66 -25.45
CA LYS A 559 -38.79 -53.43 -24.22
C LYS A 559 -39.74 -52.96 -23.11
N LEU A 560 -40.03 -51.65 -23.05
CA LEU A 560 -41.05 -51.12 -22.13
C LEU A 560 -42.48 -51.37 -22.64
N LYS A 561 -42.69 -51.34 -23.96
CA LYS A 561 -43.95 -51.71 -24.62
C LYS A 561 -44.33 -53.18 -24.36
N GLY A 562 -43.37 -54.09 -24.27
CA GLY A 562 -43.60 -55.51 -23.95
C GLY A 562 -44.11 -55.80 -22.53
N ARG A 563 -44.16 -54.80 -21.63
CA ARG A 563 -44.72 -54.92 -20.28
C ARG A 563 -46.14 -54.35 -20.13
N SER A 564 -46.70 -53.73 -21.17
CA SER A 564 -48.07 -53.20 -21.16
C SER A 564 -48.79 -53.62 -22.44
N GLY A 565 -50.01 -54.14 -22.30
CA GLY A 565 -50.71 -54.94 -23.29
C GLY A 565 -50.84 -54.37 -24.71
N SER A 566 -50.89 -55.33 -25.65
CA SER A 566 -51.14 -55.22 -27.10
C SER A 566 -52.39 -54.41 -27.48
N GLY A 567 -52.32 -53.66 -28.60
CA GLY A 567 -53.50 -53.08 -29.23
C GLY A 567 -53.25 -52.15 -30.43
N HIS A 568 -53.33 -52.73 -31.64
CA HIS A 568 -53.84 -52.20 -32.92
C HIS A 568 -53.11 -51.10 -33.74
N SER A 569 -53.23 -51.31 -35.06
CA SER A 569 -52.62 -50.70 -36.25
C SER A 569 -53.11 -49.27 -36.60
N PRO A 570 -52.48 -48.57 -37.57
CA PRO A 570 -52.64 -47.14 -37.77
C PRO A 570 -53.86 -46.80 -38.63
N ALA A 571 -54.68 -45.86 -38.16
CA ALA A 571 -55.67 -45.17 -38.98
C ALA A 571 -55.19 -43.74 -39.17
N VAL A 572 -55.17 -43.31 -40.43
CA VAL A 572 -54.92 -41.94 -40.88
C VAL A 572 -55.97 -41.02 -40.25
N GLU A 573 -55.58 -40.16 -39.31
CA GLU A 573 -56.41 -39.06 -38.82
C GLU A 573 -55.87 -37.73 -39.34
N GLN A 574 -56.80 -36.93 -39.82
CA GLN A 574 -56.62 -35.71 -40.59
C GLN A 574 -56.04 -34.57 -39.74
N ASN A 575 -55.18 -33.74 -40.37
CA ASN A 575 -54.62 -32.52 -39.79
C ASN A 575 -55.72 -31.57 -39.27
N LEU A 576 -55.55 -31.11 -38.03
CA LEU A 576 -56.43 -30.16 -37.33
C LEU A 576 -56.35 -28.70 -37.86
N LEU A 577 -55.67 -28.49 -38.99
CA LEU A 577 -55.45 -27.19 -39.62
C LEU A 577 -56.56 -26.81 -40.62
N ASP A 578 -57.53 -27.69 -40.89
CA ASP A 578 -58.47 -27.53 -42.02
C ASP A 578 -59.96 -27.42 -41.61
N ALA A 579 -60.25 -27.05 -40.36
CA ALA A 579 -61.61 -26.71 -39.95
C ALA A 579 -61.77 -25.18 -39.90
N ASP A 580 -62.30 -24.66 -41.00
CA ASP A 580 -62.60 -23.26 -41.29
C ASP A 580 -63.48 -22.56 -40.24
N PHE A 581 -63.04 -21.33 -39.92
CA PHE A 581 -63.74 -20.10 -39.54
C PHE A 581 -64.89 -20.13 -38.51
N ASP A 582 -64.65 -19.51 -37.34
CA ASP A 582 -65.68 -18.72 -36.66
C ASP A 582 -65.10 -17.39 -36.17
N GLU A 583 -65.84 -16.32 -36.43
CA GLU A 583 -65.42 -14.92 -36.48
C GLU A 583 -65.38 -14.33 -35.05
N GLY A 584 -64.18 -14.13 -34.48
CA GLY A 584 -64.01 -13.33 -33.26
C GLY A 584 -63.07 -13.85 -32.17
N LEU A 585 -62.43 -15.01 -32.32
CA LEU A 585 -61.42 -15.50 -31.37
C LEU A 585 -60.01 -15.53 -32.01
N PRO A 586 -58.93 -15.19 -31.26
CA PRO A 586 -57.57 -15.24 -31.81
C PRO A 586 -57.23 -16.66 -32.26
N SER A 587 -56.74 -16.81 -33.49
CA SER A 587 -56.37 -18.11 -34.05
C SER A 587 -55.43 -18.86 -33.11
N ILE A 588 -55.60 -20.18 -32.99
CA ILE A 588 -54.73 -21.06 -32.19
C ILE A 588 -53.25 -20.86 -32.61
N SER A 589 -53.01 -20.59 -33.90
CA SER A 589 -51.68 -20.24 -34.44
C SER A 589 -51.11 -18.94 -33.85
N ASP A 590 -51.93 -17.90 -33.69
CA ASP A 590 -51.50 -16.61 -33.12
C ASP A 590 -51.19 -16.72 -31.63
N GLN A 591 -51.92 -17.58 -30.92
CA GLN A 591 -51.68 -17.84 -29.50
C GLN A 591 -50.39 -18.65 -29.31
N ILE A 592 -50.12 -19.64 -30.15
CA ILE A 592 -48.84 -20.39 -30.18
C ILE A 592 -47.67 -19.45 -30.47
N ALA A 593 -47.80 -18.56 -31.47
CA ALA A 593 -46.76 -17.60 -31.82
C ALA A 593 -46.43 -16.63 -30.67
N LYS A 594 -47.43 -16.22 -29.87
CA LYS A 594 -47.23 -15.40 -28.67
C LYS A 594 -46.45 -16.12 -27.58
N VAL A 595 -46.76 -17.40 -27.33
CA VAL A 595 -46.02 -18.22 -26.35
C VAL A 595 -44.56 -18.41 -26.81
N GLU A 596 -44.32 -18.65 -28.10
CA GLU A 596 -42.96 -18.73 -28.67
C GLU A 596 -42.18 -17.41 -28.54
N ASP A 597 -42.83 -16.26 -28.74
CA ASP A 597 -42.19 -14.95 -28.58
C ASP A 597 -41.79 -14.68 -27.12
N ILE A 598 -42.66 -15.04 -26.16
CA ILE A 598 -42.35 -14.95 -24.72
C ILE A 598 -41.17 -15.87 -24.36
N LEU A 599 -41.11 -17.10 -24.90
CA LEU A 599 -39.98 -18.02 -24.72
C LEU A 599 -38.67 -17.47 -25.30
N LYS A 600 -38.71 -16.83 -26.48
CA LYS A 600 -37.54 -16.17 -27.08
C LYS A 600 -37.04 -15.02 -26.19
N LYS A 601 -37.95 -14.19 -25.68
CA LYS A 601 -37.64 -13.10 -24.74
C LYS A 601 -37.04 -13.62 -23.43
N LEU A 602 -37.58 -14.69 -22.85
CA LEU A 602 -37.04 -15.32 -21.65
C LEU A 602 -35.61 -15.86 -21.87
N ASN A 603 -35.35 -16.50 -23.01
CA ASN A 603 -34.00 -16.97 -23.38
C ASN A 603 -33.01 -15.82 -23.62
N LEU A 604 -33.48 -14.66 -24.09
CA LEU A 604 -32.65 -13.46 -24.23
C LEU A 604 -32.26 -12.89 -22.85
N ILE A 605 -33.21 -12.83 -21.91
CA ILE A 605 -32.96 -12.38 -20.53
C ILE A 605 -32.01 -13.34 -19.81
N LYS A 606 -32.17 -14.66 -20.00
CA LYS A 606 -31.24 -15.65 -19.46
C LYS A 606 -29.80 -15.40 -19.95
N ARG A 607 -29.63 -15.14 -21.25
CA ARG A 607 -28.32 -14.81 -21.85
C ARG A 607 -27.76 -13.49 -21.31
N GLU A 608 -28.58 -12.44 -21.24
CA GLU A 608 -28.18 -11.14 -20.68
C GLU A 608 -27.71 -11.30 -19.23
N ARG A 609 -28.45 -12.03 -18.39
CA ARG A 609 -28.11 -12.25 -16.99
C ARG A 609 -26.77 -12.98 -16.82
N ILE A 610 -26.53 -14.03 -17.62
CA ILE A 610 -25.26 -14.77 -17.62
C ILE A 610 -24.10 -13.86 -18.04
N GLN A 611 -24.31 -13.04 -19.08
CA GLN A 611 -23.28 -12.10 -19.54
C GLN A 611 -22.96 -11.04 -18.48
N VAL A 612 -23.97 -10.43 -17.85
CA VAL A 612 -23.75 -9.43 -16.79
C VAL A 612 -23.05 -10.04 -15.57
N LEU A 613 -23.37 -11.29 -15.22
CA LEU A 613 -22.66 -12.01 -14.15
C LEU A 613 -21.19 -12.26 -14.52
N LYS A 614 -20.91 -12.60 -15.78
CA LYS A 614 -19.54 -12.75 -16.28
C LYS A 614 -18.76 -11.44 -16.20
N ASP A 615 -19.35 -10.34 -16.66
CA ASP A 615 -18.74 -9.00 -16.59
C ASP A 615 -18.46 -8.58 -15.14
N LEU A 616 -19.37 -8.89 -14.21
CA LEU A 616 -19.19 -8.65 -12.77
C LEU A 616 -17.99 -9.45 -12.21
N LYS A 617 -17.88 -10.74 -12.56
CA LYS A 617 -16.77 -11.61 -12.14
C LYS A 617 -15.43 -11.11 -12.67
N GLU A 618 -15.37 -10.72 -13.93
CA GLU A 618 -14.15 -10.17 -14.55
C GLU A 618 -13.73 -8.86 -13.91
N LYS A 619 -14.68 -7.94 -13.65
CA LYS A 619 -14.37 -6.68 -12.96
C LYS A 619 -13.93 -6.89 -11.51
N ALA A 620 -14.58 -7.78 -10.77
CA ALA A 620 -14.19 -8.09 -9.39
C ALA A 620 -12.80 -8.74 -9.30
N HIS A 621 -12.41 -9.52 -10.31
CA HIS A 621 -11.10 -10.16 -10.37
C HIS A 621 -9.98 -9.17 -10.66
N ASN A 622 -10.21 -8.18 -11.53
CA ASN A 622 -9.21 -7.19 -11.93
C ASN A 622 -9.09 -5.99 -10.97
N ASP A 623 -9.88 -5.97 -9.90
CA ASP A 623 -9.95 -4.84 -8.98
C ASP A 623 -8.96 -4.96 -7.82
N ASP A 624 -7.92 -4.12 -7.84
CA ASP A 624 -6.90 -4.02 -6.79
C ASP A 624 -7.04 -2.69 -6.03
N ILE A 625 -7.36 -2.79 -4.73
CA ILE A 625 -7.49 -1.62 -3.85
C ILE A 625 -6.20 -1.31 -3.06
N SER A 626 -5.13 -2.07 -3.26
CA SER A 626 -3.91 -1.98 -2.45
C SER A 626 -3.33 -0.57 -2.40
N GLN A 627 -3.35 0.17 -3.51
CA GLN A 627 -2.86 1.56 -3.55
C GLN A 627 -3.72 2.52 -2.71
N ILE A 628 -5.05 2.37 -2.78
CA ILE A 628 -6.00 3.18 -2.00
C ILE A 628 -5.80 2.91 -0.50
N LEU A 629 -5.55 1.64 -0.15
CA LEU A 629 -5.25 1.25 1.22
C LEU A 629 -3.91 1.78 1.72
N ILE A 630 -2.86 1.73 0.90
CA ILE A 630 -1.53 2.27 1.25
C ILE A 630 -1.63 3.77 1.55
N LEU A 631 -2.33 4.54 0.72
CA LEU A 631 -2.49 5.98 0.91
C LEU A 631 -3.30 6.33 2.16
N ASN A 632 -4.27 5.50 2.54
CA ASN A 632 -5.14 5.73 3.70
C ASN A 632 -4.71 4.99 4.97
N LYS A 633 -3.50 4.39 5.01
CA LYS A 633 -3.00 3.58 6.14
C LYS A 633 -3.20 4.21 7.51
N LYS A 634 -3.03 5.53 7.64
CA LYS A 634 -3.20 6.27 8.92
C LYS A 634 -4.67 6.48 9.32
N SER A 635 -5.60 6.37 8.38
CA SER A 635 -7.05 6.55 8.57
C SER A 635 -7.83 5.23 8.61
N ILE A 636 -7.24 4.12 8.14
CA ILE A 636 -7.90 2.81 8.01
C ILE A 636 -8.42 2.28 9.35
N ALA A 637 -7.69 2.44 10.45
CA ALA A 637 -8.05 1.82 11.74
C ALA A 637 -9.48 2.14 12.23
N ASN A 638 -10.09 3.25 11.80
CA ASN A 638 -11.45 3.63 12.18
C ASN A 638 -12.45 3.71 11.01
N TYR A 639 -11.98 3.73 9.76
CA TYR A 639 -12.80 4.02 8.57
C TYR A 639 -12.75 2.92 7.50
N GLU A 640 -12.12 1.77 7.78
CA GLU A 640 -11.95 0.64 6.85
C GLU A 640 -13.28 0.19 6.19
N GLN A 641 -14.34 0.00 6.99
CA GLN A 641 -15.65 -0.44 6.47
C GLN A 641 -16.31 0.59 5.55
N GLN A 642 -16.16 1.89 5.85
CA GLN A 642 -16.73 2.95 5.01
C GLN A 642 -15.97 3.05 3.69
N LEU A 643 -14.64 2.88 3.73
CA LEU A 643 -13.81 2.82 2.53
C LEU A 643 -14.22 1.63 1.65
N PHE A 644 -14.34 0.44 2.24
CA PHE A 644 -14.81 -0.74 1.52
C PHE A 644 -16.21 -0.53 0.92
N GLN A 645 -17.13 0.07 1.68
CA GLN A 645 -18.47 0.33 1.18
C GLN A 645 -18.45 1.28 -0.01
N SER A 646 -17.69 2.38 0.06
CA SER A 646 -17.54 3.33 -1.06
C SER A 646 -16.93 2.67 -2.30
N GLU A 647 -15.92 1.81 -2.11
CA GLU A 647 -15.30 1.07 -3.21
C GLU A 647 -16.23 -0.01 -3.77
N LEU A 648 -17.07 -0.64 -2.95
CA LEU A 648 -18.06 -1.62 -3.43
C LEU A 648 -19.21 -0.98 -4.20
N GLU A 649 -19.45 0.34 -4.06
CA GLU A 649 -20.49 1.04 -4.82
C GLU A 649 -20.27 0.97 -6.33
N LYS A 650 -19.01 0.81 -6.80
CA LYS A 650 -18.71 0.64 -8.23
C LYS A 650 -19.37 -0.61 -8.84
N TYR A 651 -19.73 -1.61 -8.03
CA TYR A 651 -20.43 -2.82 -8.47
C TYR A 651 -21.96 -2.67 -8.52
N ARG A 652 -22.54 -1.64 -7.89
CA ARG A 652 -23.99 -1.37 -7.84
C ARG A 652 -24.67 -1.40 -9.22
N PRO A 653 -24.11 -0.83 -10.31
CA PRO A 653 -24.76 -0.87 -11.62
C PRO A 653 -24.98 -2.29 -12.15
N HIS A 654 -24.06 -3.23 -11.87
CA HIS A 654 -24.18 -4.62 -12.31
C HIS A 654 -25.24 -5.35 -11.47
N GLN A 655 -25.24 -5.14 -10.15
CA GLN A 655 -26.27 -5.67 -9.26
C GLN A 655 -27.67 -5.20 -9.67
N ASN A 656 -27.83 -3.90 -9.95
CA ASN A 656 -29.10 -3.33 -10.40
C ASN A 656 -29.56 -3.95 -11.72
N ARG A 657 -28.64 -4.19 -12.67
CA ARG A 657 -28.96 -4.82 -13.95
C ARG A 657 -29.38 -6.29 -13.77
N LEU A 658 -28.75 -7.04 -12.87
CA LEU A 658 -29.14 -8.41 -12.52
C LEU A 658 -30.52 -8.45 -11.87
N ILE A 659 -30.79 -7.55 -10.92
CA ILE A 659 -32.11 -7.41 -10.26
C ILE A 659 -33.19 -7.10 -11.29
N GLN A 660 -32.95 -6.15 -12.21
CA GLN A 660 -33.89 -5.82 -13.28
C GLN A 660 -34.15 -7.02 -14.21
N ALA A 661 -33.11 -7.78 -14.58
CA ALA A 661 -33.27 -8.98 -15.40
C ALA A 661 -34.13 -10.04 -14.71
N THR A 662 -33.93 -10.26 -13.41
CA THR A 662 -34.75 -11.19 -12.61
C THR A 662 -36.21 -10.74 -12.50
N HIS A 663 -36.48 -9.45 -12.28
CA HIS A 663 -37.85 -8.93 -12.29
C HIS A 663 -38.54 -9.08 -13.66
N LYS A 664 -37.82 -8.79 -14.76
CA LYS A 664 -38.34 -8.99 -16.13
C LYS A 664 -38.65 -10.47 -16.40
N GLN A 665 -37.79 -11.39 -15.94
CA GLN A 665 -38.06 -12.83 -16.03
C GLN A 665 -39.36 -13.19 -15.32
N ALA A 666 -39.53 -12.77 -14.06
CA ALA A 666 -40.72 -13.10 -13.27
C ALA A 666 -42.01 -12.59 -13.94
N ALA A 667 -41.97 -11.38 -14.52
CA ALA A 667 -43.11 -10.81 -15.26
C ALA A 667 -43.45 -11.65 -16.51
N LEU A 668 -42.45 -11.99 -17.33
CA LEU A 668 -42.66 -12.82 -18.52
C LEU A 668 -43.08 -14.25 -18.17
N MET A 669 -42.60 -14.83 -17.07
CA MET A 669 -43.04 -16.15 -16.60
C MET A 669 -44.52 -16.15 -16.19
N LYS A 670 -44.99 -15.07 -15.56
CA LYS A 670 -46.42 -14.90 -15.24
C LYS A 670 -47.27 -14.77 -16.51
N GLU A 671 -46.81 -13.99 -17.47
CA GLU A 671 -47.46 -13.84 -18.78
C GLU A 671 -47.50 -15.17 -19.55
N LEU A 672 -46.38 -15.91 -19.56
CA LEU A 672 -46.27 -17.24 -20.16
C LEU A 672 -47.28 -18.21 -19.54
N THR A 673 -47.36 -18.23 -18.21
CA THR A 673 -48.27 -19.13 -17.49
C THR A 673 -49.73 -18.79 -17.80
N MET A 674 -50.09 -17.51 -17.89
CA MET A 674 -51.45 -17.08 -18.24
C MET A 674 -51.81 -17.43 -19.68
N THR A 675 -50.93 -17.11 -20.63
CA THR A 675 -51.15 -17.38 -22.07
C THR A 675 -51.21 -18.87 -22.37
N PHE A 676 -50.36 -19.67 -21.73
CA PHE A 676 -50.36 -21.13 -21.90
C PHE A 676 -51.56 -21.80 -21.22
N ASN A 677 -52.01 -21.34 -20.06
CA ASN A 677 -53.24 -21.86 -19.43
C ASN A 677 -54.48 -21.57 -20.28
N ASN A 678 -54.55 -20.41 -20.93
CA ASN A 678 -55.64 -20.10 -21.85
C ASN A 678 -55.64 -21.03 -23.07
N LEU A 679 -54.45 -21.37 -23.60
CA LEU A 679 -54.28 -22.33 -24.70
C LEU A 679 -54.71 -23.76 -24.32
N LEU A 680 -54.39 -24.19 -23.09
CA LEU A 680 -54.76 -25.50 -22.54
C LEU A 680 -56.27 -25.67 -22.28
N GLN A 681 -57.01 -24.57 -22.09
CA GLN A 681 -58.45 -24.63 -21.85
C GLN A 681 -59.29 -24.83 -23.13
N ASP A 682 -58.66 -24.78 -24.32
CA ASP A 682 -59.34 -25.08 -25.58
C ASP A 682 -59.69 -26.58 -25.66
N LYS A 683 -60.98 -26.87 -25.94
CA LYS A 683 -61.55 -28.23 -25.95
C LYS A 683 -60.86 -29.15 -26.96
N ARG A 684 -60.26 -28.60 -28.02
CA ARG A 684 -59.56 -29.34 -29.09
C ARG A 684 -58.20 -29.90 -28.66
N VAL A 685 -57.51 -29.22 -27.74
CA VAL A 685 -56.17 -29.59 -27.25
C VAL A 685 -56.25 -30.70 -26.19
N ARG A 686 -57.36 -30.75 -25.45
CA ARG A 686 -57.54 -31.60 -24.27
C ARG A 686 -57.69 -33.10 -24.59
N SER A 687 -58.19 -33.46 -25.78
CA SER A 687 -58.33 -34.85 -26.22
C SER A 687 -57.04 -35.45 -26.79
N GLU A 688 -56.22 -34.63 -27.46
CA GLU A 688 -54.90 -35.01 -27.97
C GLU A 688 -53.88 -35.17 -26.83
N GLN A 689 -53.98 -34.33 -25.79
CA GLN A 689 -53.09 -34.33 -24.64
C GLN A 689 -53.09 -35.66 -23.86
N SER A 690 -54.25 -36.31 -23.71
CA SER A 690 -54.43 -37.54 -22.92
C SER A 690 -53.76 -38.79 -23.55
N LYS A 691 -53.89 -38.97 -24.87
CA LYS A 691 -53.24 -40.09 -25.58
C LYS A 691 -51.72 -39.89 -25.63
N TYR A 692 -51.30 -38.65 -25.85
CA TYR A 692 -49.89 -38.24 -25.87
C TYR A 692 -49.19 -38.43 -24.52
N GLU A 693 -49.84 -38.12 -23.41
CA GLU A 693 -49.26 -38.22 -22.06
C GLU A 693 -48.84 -39.65 -21.69
N SER A 694 -49.49 -40.66 -22.28
CA SER A 694 -49.16 -42.08 -22.03
C SER A 694 -47.91 -42.53 -22.81
N ILE A 695 -47.81 -42.17 -24.08
CA ILE A 695 -46.68 -42.50 -24.97
C ILE A 695 -45.44 -41.69 -24.57
N GLN A 696 -45.63 -40.41 -24.22
CA GLN A 696 -44.55 -39.52 -23.77
C GLN A 696 -43.99 -39.92 -22.41
N ARG A 697 -44.80 -40.44 -21.48
CA ARG A 697 -44.29 -40.98 -20.19
C ARG A 697 -43.33 -42.16 -20.41
N GLN A 698 -43.62 -43.03 -21.37
CA GLN A 698 -42.75 -44.15 -21.72
C GLN A 698 -41.45 -43.66 -22.38
N ARG A 699 -41.54 -42.71 -23.32
CA ARG A 699 -40.38 -42.05 -23.94
C ARG A 699 -39.51 -41.36 -22.88
N ALA A 700 -40.10 -40.56 -22.01
CA ALA A 700 -39.42 -39.84 -20.94
C ALA A 700 -38.71 -40.80 -19.96
N SER A 701 -39.26 -41.99 -19.69
CA SER A 701 -38.58 -42.99 -18.87
C SER A 701 -37.31 -43.55 -19.51
N VAL A 702 -37.32 -43.79 -20.84
CA VAL A 702 -36.13 -44.25 -21.58
C VAL A 702 -35.09 -43.13 -21.68
N ILE A 703 -35.53 -41.93 -22.06
CA ILE A 703 -34.65 -40.76 -22.16
C ILE A 703 -34.05 -40.44 -20.80
N ASN A 704 -34.82 -40.46 -19.70
CA ASN A 704 -34.28 -40.21 -18.36
C ASN A 704 -33.28 -41.28 -17.91
N LYS A 705 -33.46 -42.54 -18.30
CA LYS A 705 -32.49 -43.61 -18.03
C LYS A 705 -31.14 -43.29 -18.69
N TYR A 706 -31.14 -43.04 -20.00
CA TYR A 706 -29.91 -42.76 -20.74
C TYR A 706 -29.34 -41.36 -20.48
N LYS A 707 -30.19 -40.38 -20.16
CA LYS A 707 -29.78 -39.05 -19.69
C LYS A 707 -29.03 -39.15 -18.36
N ARG A 708 -29.52 -39.97 -17.43
CA ARG A 708 -28.83 -40.24 -16.17
C ARG A 708 -27.50 -40.94 -16.41
N ALA A 709 -27.47 -41.94 -17.28
CA ALA A 709 -26.22 -42.59 -17.67
C ALA A 709 -25.24 -41.57 -18.28
N TYR A 710 -25.67 -40.77 -19.27
CA TYR A 710 -24.85 -39.74 -19.89
C TYR A 710 -24.35 -38.68 -18.89
N GLN A 711 -25.17 -38.29 -17.92
CA GLN A 711 -24.73 -37.36 -16.88
C GLN A 711 -23.67 -37.98 -15.95
N GLU A 712 -23.83 -39.24 -15.55
CA GLU A 712 -22.78 -39.98 -14.84
C GLU A 712 -21.52 -40.18 -15.70
N PHE A 713 -21.67 -40.28 -17.03
CA PHE A 713 -20.54 -40.32 -17.98
C PHE A 713 -19.80 -38.98 -18.05
N LEU A 714 -20.52 -37.86 -18.09
CA LEU A 714 -19.92 -36.53 -18.03
C LEU A 714 -19.18 -36.31 -16.71
N ASP A 715 -19.80 -36.69 -15.59
CA ASP A 715 -19.18 -36.63 -14.27
C ASP A 715 -17.93 -37.52 -14.18
N LEU A 716 -17.98 -38.72 -14.77
CA LEU A 716 -16.84 -39.64 -14.85
C LEU A 716 -15.73 -39.05 -15.72
N THR A 717 -16.06 -38.48 -16.88
CA THR A 717 -15.09 -37.89 -17.81
C THR A 717 -14.43 -36.66 -17.20
N ALA A 718 -15.20 -35.78 -16.56
CA ALA A 718 -14.69 -34.64 -15.83
C ALA A 718 -13.80 -35.06 -14.65
N GLY A 719 -14.20 -36.11 -13.92
CA GLY A 719 -13.41 -36.72 -12.85
C GLY A 719 -12.08 -37.29 -13.36
N LEU A 720 -12.09 -38.02 -14.47
CA LEU A 720 -10.90 -38.60 -15.11
C LEU A 720 -9.96 -37.52 -15.67
N GLN A 721 -10.49 -36.46 -16.28
CA GLN A 721 -9.68 -35.33 -16.73
C GLN A 721 -9.02 -34.60 -15.56
N SER A 722 -9.76 -34.42 -14.47
CA SER A 722 -9.23 -33.83 -13.24
C SER A 722 -8.14 -34.70 -12.62
N ALA A 723 -8.35 -36.03 -12.58
CA ALA A 723 -7.34 -36.98 -12.13
C ALA A 723 -6.08 -36.94 -13.01
N LYS A 724 -6.23 -36.90 -14.35
CA LYS A 724 -5.08 -36.80 -15.28
C LYS A 724 -4.26 -35.54 -15.05
N ARG A 725 -4.91 -34.39 -14.84
CA ARG A 725 -4.22 -33.14 -14.50
C ARG A 725 -3.52 -33.24 -13.15
N TRP A 726 -4.22 -33.74 -12.13
CA TRP A 726 -3.67 -33.89 -10.78
C TRP A 726 -2.43 -34.79 -10.75
N TYR A 727 -2.47 -35.96 -11.40
CA TYR A 727 -1.31 -36.86 -11.46
C TYR A 727 -0.15 -36.27 -12.28
N SER A 728 -0.43 -35.48 -13.33
CA SER A 728 0.61 -34.75 -14.06
C SER A 728 1.28 -33.67 -13.19
N GLU A 729 0.49 -32.85 -12.50
CA GLU A 729 1.00 -31.82 -11.58
C GLU A 729 1.74 -32.45 -10.38
N MET A 730 1.21 -33.55 -9.84
CA MET A 730 1.86 -34.31 -8.76
C MET A 730 3.20 -34.90 -9.22
N LYS A 731 3.28 -35.37 -10.47
CA LYS A 731 4.54 -35.84 -11.04
C LYS A 731 5.56 -34.70 -11.11
N ASP A 732 5.19 -33.53 -11.62
CA ASP A 732 6.09 -32.38 -11.73
C ASP A 732 6.58 -31.90 -10.35
N THR A 733 5.70 -31.87 -9.34
CA THR A 733 6.08 -31.49 -7.97
C THR A 733 7.01 -32.51 -7.31
N VAL A 734 6.76 -33.81 -7.52
CA VAL A 734 7.63 -34.88 -7.00
C VAL A 734 8.98 -34.93 -7.73
N GLU A 735 9.04 -34.67 -9.03
CA GLU A 735 10.31 -34.52 -9.77
C GLU A 735 11.12 -33.31 -9.27
N SER A 736 10.45 -32.21 -8.94
CA SER A 736 11.09 -31.04 -8.31
C SER A 736 11.65 -31.38 -6.92
N LEU A 737 10.89 -32.12 -6.09
CA LEU A 737 11.38 -32.63 -4.80
C LEU A 737 12.59 -33.54 -4.98
N GLN A 738 12.54 -34.46 -5.95
CA GLN A 738 13.66 -35.35 -6.26
C GLN A 738 14.91 -34.53 -6.59
N LYS A 739 14.80 -33.49 -7.43
CA LYS A 739 15.93 -32.61 -7.76
C LYS A 739 16.48 -31.88 -6.54
N ASN A 740 15.61 -31.46 -5.61
CA ASN A 740 16.02 -30.85 -4.35
C ASN A 740 16.77 -31.85 -3.45
N VAL A 741 16.28 -33.09 -3.36
CA VAL A 741 16.94 -34.18 -2.63
C VAL A 741 18.30 -34.50 -3.24
N GLU A 742 18.40 -34.61 -4.56
CA GLU A 742 19.67 -34.86 -5.27
C GLU A 742 20.67 -33.72 -5.04
N THR A 743 20.22 -32.47 -5.12
CA THR A 743 21.06 -31.29 -4.87
C THR A 743 21.54 -31.27 -3.43
N PHE A 744 20.67 -31.53 -2.46
CA PHE A 744 21.03 -31.64 -1.05
C PHE A 744 22.09 -32.73 -0.84
N VAL A 745 21.84 -33.95 -1.31
CA VAL A 745 22.77 -35.09 -1.15
C VAL A 745 24.11 -34.80 -1.83
N ASN A 746 24.12 -34.18 -3.00
CA ASN A 746 25.36 -33.81 -3.71
C ASN A 746 26.17 -32.77 -2.94
N ASN A 747 25.52 -31.70 -2.45
CA ASN A 747 26.19 -30.68 -1.63
C ASN A 747 26.79 -31.29 -0.37
N ARG A 748 26.02 -32.14 0.32
CA ARG A 748 26.46 -32.86 1.53
C ARG A 748 27.66 -33.78 1.28
N ARG A 749 27.64 -34.51 0.16
CA ARG A 749 28.76 -35.35 -0.27
C ARG A 749 29.99 -34.52 -0.61
N SER A 750 29.83 -33.36 -1.26
CA SER A 750 30.96 -32.47 -1.56
C SER A 750 31.58 -31.85 -0.31
N GLU A 751 30.75 -31.42 0.65
CA GLU A 751 31.20 -30.90 1.95
C GLU A 751 31.94 -31.99 2.73
N GLY A 752 31.38 -33.21 2.78
CA GLY A 752 32.03 -34.35 3.41
C GLY A 752 33.36 -34.72 2.73
N ALA A 753 33.44 -34.67 1.40
CA ALA A 753 34.67 -34.94 0.66
C ALA A 753 35.76 -33.89 0.93
N GLN A 754 35.39 -32.60 0.99
CA GLN A 754 36.31 -31.52 1.33
C GLN A 754 36.84 -31.64 2.76
N LEU A 755 35.95 -31.93 3.72
CA LEU A 755 36.34 -32.17 5.11
C LEU A 755 37.25 -33.38 5.24
N LEU A 756 36.95 -34.47 4.52
CA LEU A 756 37.80 -35.65 4.49
C LEU A 756 39.21 -35.32 3.96
N GLN A 757 39.29 -34.56 2.87
CA GLN A 757 40.58 -34.12 2.30
C GLN A 757 41.35 -33.23 3.27
N GLN A 758 40.68 -32.34 3.99
CA GLN A 758 41.30 -31.49 5.01
C GLN A 758 41.83 -32.32 6.18
N ILE A 759 41.04 -33.28 6.69
CA ILE A 759 41.46 -34.17 7.78
C ILE A 759 42.66 -35.02 7.36
N GLU A 760 42.66 -35.56 6.13
CA GLU A 760 43.78 -36.33 5.60
C GLU A 760 45.03 -35.47 5.42
N GLN A 761 44.89 -34.24 4.94
CA GLN A 761 46.00 -33.29 4.82
C GLN A 761 46.56 -32.90 6.19
N GLU A 762 45.72 -32.55 7.16
CA GLU A 762 46.16 -32.22 8.52
C GLU A 762 46.84 -33.41 9.22
N ARG A 763 46.32 -34.63 9.02
CA ARG A 763 46.98 -35.84 9.55
C ARG A 763 48.32 -36.10 8.86
N ALA A 764 48.42 -35.89 7.54
CA ALA A 764 49.67 -36.01 6.80
C ALA A 764 50.69 -34.94 7.23
N GLU A 765 50.25 -33.71 7.44
CA GLU A 765 51.09 -32.60 7.94
C GLU A 765 51.54 -32.86 9.39
N ARG A 766 50.66 -33.34 10.28
CA ARG A 766 51.05 -33.76 11.64
C ARG A 766 52.04 -34.93 11.60
N ALA A 767 51.91 -35.86 10.67
CA ALA A 767 52.87 -36.95 10.48
C ALA A 767 54.22 -36.45 9.95
N ALA A 768 54.20 -35.53 8.98
CA ALA A 768 55.40 -34.90 8.43
C ALA A 768 56.12 -34.02 9.47
N GLN A 769 55.39 -33.27 10.29
CA GLN A 769 55.95 -32.51 11.41
C GLN A 769 56.55 -33.41 12.48
N LYS A 770 55.95 -34.57 12.79
CA LYS A 770 56.55 -35.58 13.67
C LYS A 770 57.84 -36.16 13.08
N SER A 771 57.87 -36.43 11.77
CA SER A 771 59.08 -36.89 11.07
C SER A 771 60.19 -35.82 11.08
N SER A 772 59.85 -34.57 10.74
CA SER A 772 60.79 -33.44 10.75
C SER A 772 61.32 -33.16 12.16
N LYS A 773 60.49 -33.28 13.20
CA LYS A 773 60.92 -33.14 14.60
C LYS A 773 61.87 -34.28 15.02
N ALA A 774 61.61 -35.51 14.59
CA ALA A 774 62.51 -36.64 14.82
C ALA A 774 63.85 -36.48 14.09
N GLU A 775 63.83 -35.92 12.88
CA GLU A 775 65.02 -35.63 12.08
C GLU A 775 65.84 -34.48 12.69
N LEU A 776 65.18 -33.44 13.21
CA LEU A 776 65.82 -32.35 13.96
C LEU A 776 66.44 -32.83 15.27
N GLU A 777 65.80 -33.79 15.94
CA GLU A 777 66.31 -34.42 17.17
C GLU A 777 67.53 -35.31 16.88
N GLN A 778 67.53 -36.05 15.77
CA GLN A 778 68.72 -36.76 15.27
C GLN A 778 69.85 -35.81 14.88
N ALA A 779 69.55 -34.69 14.22
CA ALA A 779 70.55 -33.68 13.88
C ALA A 779 71.17 -33.03 15.13
N ARG A 780 70.36 -32.80 16.18
CA ARG A 780 70.82 -32.26 17.46
C ARG A 780 71.71 -33.25 18.22
N LEU A 781 71.41 -34.55 18.16
CA LEU A 781 72.29 -35.62 18.67
C LEU A 781 73.62 -35.69 17.90
N ARG A 782 73.60 -35.41 16.60
CA ARG A 782 74.80 -35.40 15.75
C ARG A 782 75.73 -34.21 16.05
N ASP A 783 75.16 -33.02 16.28
CA ASP A 783 75.93 -31.83 16.71
C ASP A 783 76.53 -32.02 18.12
N LEU A 784 75.82 -32.71 19.02
CA LEU A 784 76.33 -33.02 20.36
C LEU A 784 77.57 -33.94 20.31
N MET A 785 77.62 -34.92 19.40
CA MET A 785 78.80 -35.76 19.20
C MET A 785 79.97 -35.01 18.51
N GLY A 786 79.68 -33.99 17.71
CA GLY A 786 80.71 -33.17 17.06
C GLY A 786 81.50 -32.27 18.03
N ARG A 787 80.89 -31.87 19.16
CA ARG A 787 81.51 -30.97 20.15
C ARG A 787 82.43 -31.65 21.17
N MET A 788 82.73 -32.94 20.99
CA MET A 788 83.62 -33.73 21.86
C MET A 788 85.01 -34.03 21.28
N HIS A 789 85.45 -33.32 20.22
CA HIS A 789 86.81 -33.48 19.68
C HIS A 789 87.56 -32.16 19.43
N MET A 790 88.50 -31.90 20.35
CA MET A 790 89.78 -31.16 20.36
C MET A 790 89.96 -29.68 19.93
N GLU A 791 90.43 -28.96 20.95
CA GLU A 791 91.23 -27.73 21.13
C GLU A 791 91.97 -26.98 19.98
N ASN A 792 91.80 -25.65 20.09
CA ASN A 792 92.45 -24.40 19.60
C ASN A 792 94.00 -24.32 19.69
N PRO A 793 94.74 -23.27 19.19
CA PRO A 793 94.48 -21.80 19.36
C PRO A 793 95.10 -20.85 18.27
N PRO A 794 95.38 -19.54 18.50
CA PRO A 794 94.56 -18.41 18.98
C PRO A 794 94.60 -17.15 18.05
N THR A 795 93.68 -16.18 18.22
CA THR A 795 93.95 -14.77 18.65
C THR A 795 92.77 -13.80 18.38
N SER A 796 92.27 -13.26 19.50
CA SER A 796 91.60 -11.99 19.87
C SER A 796 90.56 -11.22 19.01
N PRO A 797 89.48 -10.69 19.64
CA PRO A 797 88.29 -10.11 18.97
C PRO A 797 87.89 -8.66 19.39
N LYS A 798 86.96 -8.03 18.65
CA LYS A 798 86.00 -6.99 19.17
C LYS A 798 84.67 -6.97 18.36
N PRO A 799 83.48 -6.82 19.01
CA PRO A 799 82.15 -6.90 18.37
C PRO A 799 81.19 -5.69 18.59
N ARG A 800 80.08 -5.64 17.84
CA ARG A 800 78.73 -5.05 18.15
C ARG A 800 77.79 -5.30 16.96
N GLY A 801 76.49 -5.67 17.06
CA GLY A 801 75.60 -5.84 18.19
C GLY A 801 74.26 -6.52 17.81
N THR A 802 73.64 -7.05 18.85
CA THR A 802 72.32 -7.69 19.14
C THR A 802 71.05 -7.03 18.54
N PRO A 803 69.86 -7.69 18.47
CA PRO A 803 69.24 -8.39 19.61
C PRO A 803 68.36 -9.66 19.39
N THR A 804 68.20 -10.36 20.52
CA THR A 804 67.20 -11.36 20.94
C THR A 804 66.85 -11.03 22.41
N PRO A 805 65.92 -11.71 23.14
CA PRO A 805 64.88 -12.67 22.75
C PRO A 805 63.51 -12.45 23.45
N LEU A 806 62.59 -13.35 23.10
CA LEU A 806 61.36 -13.80 23.76
C LEU A 806 61.47 -14.03 25.27
N ASN A 807 60.33 -13.94 25.97
CA ASN A 807 60.12 -14.59 27.26
C ASN A 807 58.99 -15.63 27.17
N PHE A 808 59.32 -16.87 27.51
CA PHE A 808 58.42 -18.01 27.71
C PHE A 808 58.08 -18.13 29.19
N GLN A 809 56.90 -18.66 29.52
CA GLN A 809 56.77 -19.55 30.68
C GLN A 809 55.57 -20.51 30.54
N THR A 810 55.93 -21.77 30.26
CA THR A 810 55.25 -23.03 30.65
C THR A 810 55.61 -23.33 32.13
N THR A 811 54.82 -24.02 32.97
CA THR A 811 54.57 -25.49 32.99
C THR A 811 53.56 -25.91 34.10
N THR A 812 52.87 -27.02 33.82
CA THR A 812 52.03 -27.96 34.64
C THR A 812 52.81 -28.76 35.75
N PRO A 813 52.29 -29.83 36.41
CA PRO A 813 51.04 -30.12 37.19
C PRO A 813 51.30 -30.88 38.56
N LEU A 814 50.30 -31.06 39.48
CA LEU A 814 50.04 -32.28 40.32
C LEU A 814 48.94 -32.09 41.44
N TYR A 815 48.22 -33.18 41.74
CA TYR A 815 47.20 -33.61 42.79
C TYR A 815 47.32 -33.11 44.28
N PRO A 816 46.45 -33.50 45.27
CA PRO A 816 45.03 -33.94 45.35
C PRO A 816 44.17 -33.36 46.55
N GLN A 817 42.86 -33.67 46.55
CA GLN A 817 41.90 -33.94 47.66
C GLN A 817 41.45 -32.91 48.73
N GLN A 818 40.11 -32.97 48.95
CA GLN A 818 39.30 -32.77 50.18
C GLN A 818 39.02 -31.38 50.75
N GLY A 819 37.74 -31.13 51.05
CA GLY A 819 37.34 -30.16 52.08
C GLY A 819 36.00 -29.47 51.83
N PHE A 820 35.01 -29.83 52.64
CA PHE A 820 33.62 -29.37 52.68
C PHE A 820 33.43 -27.88 53.08
N GLY A 821 32.37 -27.23 52.57
CA GLY A 821 31.50 -26.35 53.36
C GLY A 821 31.51 -24.83 53.04
N GLY A 822 30.30 -24.27 52.83
CA GLY A 822 29.98 -22.92 53.30
C GLY A 822 29.58 -21.85 52.28
N GLN A 823 28.27 -21.75 52.04
CA GLN A 823 27.41 -20.56 51.92
C GLN A 823 27.94 -19.15 51.54
N TYR A 824 27.17 -18.54 50.61
CA TYR A 824 26.66 -17.16 50.53
C TYR A 824 27.57 -15.94 50.22
N GLN A 825 26.93 -15.04 49.44
CA GLN A 825 27.02 -13.57 49.37
C GLN A 825 27.86 -12.87 48.26
N LEU A 826 27.11 -12.22 47.35
CA LEU A 826 27.39 -10.88 46.75
C LEU A 826 27.64 -9.82 47.88
N PRO A 827 28.09 -8.56 47.65
CA PRO A 827 28.21 -7.77 46.40
C PRO A 827 29.49 -6.87 46.34
N GLY A 828 29.66 -6.03 45.30
CA GLY A 828 30.48 -4.80 45.45
C GLY A 828 31.13 -4.23 44.19
N SER A 829 30.83 -2.97 43.91
CA SER A 829 31.13 -2.18 42.71
C SER A 829 32.26 -1.15 42.88
N ALA A 830 33.00 -0.88 41.78
CA ALA A 830 33.74 0.36 41.38
C ALA A 830 34.96 0.81 42.26
N PRO A 831 35.96 1.62 41.76
CA PRO A 831 35.88 2.62 40.68
C PRO A 831 37.10 2.73 39.71
N ALA A 832 37.10 3.82 38.93
CA ALA A 832 37.81 4.11 37.67
C ALA A 832 39.23 4.69 37.75
N SER A 833 40.00 4.63 36.65
CA SER A 833 40.67 5.80 35.99
C SER A 833 41.57 5.46 34.77
N GLN A 834 41.32 6.21 33.68
CA GLN A 834 42.20 6.84 32.65
C GLN A 834 43.35 6.07 31.96
N THR A 835 43.40 6.11 30.61
CA THR A 835 44.34 6.97 29.81
C THR A 835 44.19 6.80 28.28
N THR A 836 44.41 7.91 27.58
CA THR A 836 44.40 8.24 26.12
C THR A 836 45.57 7.67 25.30
N PHE A 837 45.44 7.50 23.96
CA PHE A 837 46.47 7.83 22.94
C PHE A 837 45.97 7.68 21.46
N SER A 838 46.54 8.48 20.55
CA SER A 838 46.46 8.43 19.06
C SER A 838 47.88 8.65 18.47
N PRO A 839 48.12 8.71 17.13
CA PRO A 839 48.04 7.72 16.03
C PRO A 839 49.45 7.47 15.37
N PRO A 840 49.58 6.82 14.18
CA PRO A 840 50.22 7.55 13.06
C PRO A 840 49.85 7.15 11.60
N SER A 841 50.22 8.05 10.69
CA SER A 841 50.10 8.10 9.21
C SER A 841 51.34 7.60 8.44
N TYR A 842 51.20 7.18 7.16
CA TYR A 842 52.30 7.20 6.18
C TYR A 842 51.83 7.25 4.69
N ASN A 843 52.61 7.95 3.86
CA ASN A 843 52.52 8.19 2.40
C ASN A 843 53.90 7.85 1.79
N PRO A 844 54.03 7.41 0.51
CA PRO A 844 54.92 8.18 -0.40
C PRO A 844 54.61 8.09 -1.91
N SER A 845 55.22 9.01 -2.67
CA SER A 845 55.22 9.13 -4.13
C SER A 845 56.65 9.27 -4.72
N SER A 846 56.92 8.77 -5.95
CA SER A 846 57.88 9.35 -6.95
C SER A 846 58.06 8.58 -8.29
N HIS A 847 57.75 9.26 -9.42
CA HIS A 847 58.45 9.40 -10.76
C HIS A 847 58.53 8.20 -11.76
N GLY A 848 58.41 8.28 -13.11
CA GLY A 848 58.56 9.36 -14.12
C GLY A 848 57.79 9.17 -15.48
N ARG A 849 58.26 9.81 -16.59
CA ARG A 849 57.53 10.51 -17.70
C ARG A 849 57.58 9.88 -19.15
N ILE A 850 56.46 10.04 -19.92
CA ILE A 850 56.26 10.45 -21.38
C ILE A 850 56.58 9.43 -22.54
N PRO A 851 56.01 9.48 -23.81
CA PRO A 851 54.92 10.28 -24.48
C PRO A 851 53.81 9.52 -25.29
N GLY A 852 52.66 10.21 -25.53
CA GLY A 852 51.59 10.23 -26.60
C GLY A 852 51.48 9.19 -27.76
N PRO A 853 50.52 9.32 -28.74
CA PRO A 853 49.64 10.45 -29.13
C PRO A 853 48.11 10.10 -29.19
N ALA A 854 47.19 10.99 -28.82
CA ALA A 854 46.48 12.04 -29.60
C ALA A 854 45.28 11.58 -30.49
N SER A 855 44.22 12.41 -30.41
CA SER A 855 43.14 12.72 -31.40
C SER A 855 41.71 12.23 -31.03
N PRO A 856 40.62 12.85 -31.56
CA PRO A 856 39.86 13.93 -30.90
C PRO A 856 38.31 13.70 -30.87
N PRO A 857 37.50 14.62 -30.31
CA PRO A 857 36.01 14.65 -30.38
C PRO A 857 35.56 15.46 -31.65
N PRO A 858 34.31 15.97 -31.86
CA PRO A 858 32.97 15.82 -31.24
C PRO A 858 31.80 15.67 -32.30
N THR A 859 30.53 15.84 -31.89
CA THR A 859 29.39 16.56 -32.56
C THR A 859 28.04 15.84 -32.79
N GLN A 860 26.98 16.63 -32.54
CA GLN A 860 25.54 16.41 -32.75
C GLN A 860 25.16 16.34 -34.24
N THR A 861 24.10 15.61 -34.61
CA THR A 861 22.95 16.12 -35.40
C THR A 861 21.87 15.06 -35.69
N THR A 862 20.64 15.57 -35.76
CA THR A 862 19.34 14.97 -36.08
C THR A 862 19.18 14.60 -37.56
N PHE A 863 18.49 13.50 -37.89
CA PHE A 863 17.49 13.36 -39.00
C PHE A 863 16.91 11.92 -39.02
N GLY A 864 15.64 11.76 -39.42
CA GLY A 864 14.88 10.51 -39.30
C GLY A 864 14.43 9.82 -40.59
N ILE A 865 13.53 8.84 -40.37
CA ILE A 865 12.65 8.05 -41.27
C ILE A 865 13.22 6.76 -41.90
N GLY A 866 12.57 5.61 -41.60
CA GLY A 866 12.42 4.49 -42.56
C GLY A 866 12.51 3.02 -42.07
N ALA A 867 11.39 2.48 -41.54
CA ALA A 867 10.89 1.08 -41.62
C ALA A 867 11.77 -0.16 -41.33
N MET A 868 11.35 -0.98 -40.32
CA MET A 868 10.83 -2.36 -40.45
C MET A 868 10.71 -3.04 -39.07
N ARG A 869 9.57 -3.72 -38.84
CA ARG A 869 9.22 -4.48 -37.61
C ARG A 869 10.03 -5.78 -37.48
N PRO A 870 10.22 -6.31 -36.26
CA PRO A 870 9.55 -7.57 -35.90
C PRO A 870 8.78 -7.50 -34.57
N GLY A 871 7.77 -8.37 -34.44
CA GLY A 871 6.73 -8.39 -33.41
C GLY A 871 7.16 -8.86 -32.01
N PRO A 872 6.17 -9.02 -31.10
CA PRO A 872 6.35 -8.90 -29.65
C PRO A 872 6.87 -10.19 -29.00
N ALA A 873 7.88 -10.04 -28.16
CA ALA A 873 8.31 -11.05 -27.19
C ALA A 873 7.42 -10.99 -25.94
N SER A 874 7.01 -12.17 -25.48
CA SER A 874 6.15 -12.43 -24.34
C SER A 874 6.72 -11.92 -22.99
N PRO A 875 5.87 -11.53 -22.02
CA PRO A 875 6.31 -11.22 -20.66
C PRO A 875 6.59 -12.50 -19.83
N PRO A 876 7.49 -12.45 -18.83
CA PRO A 876 7.85 -13.61 -18.01
C PRO A 876 6.78 -13.95 -16.96
N PRO A 877 6.68 -15.22 -16.51
CA PRO A 877 5.66 -15.66 -15.56
C PRO A 877 6.03 -15.28 -14.11
N THR A 878 5.08 -14.65 -13.42
CA THR A 878 5.09 -14.37 -11.98
C THR A 878 4.83 -15.66 -11.18
N GLN A 879 5.82 -16.14 -10.42
CA GLN A 879 5.62 -17.18 -9.42
C GLN A 879 5.19 -16.57 -8.09
N THR A 880 3.97 -16.86 -7.65
CA THR A 880 3.48 -16.64 -6.28
C THR A 880 3.68 -17.92 -5.46
N SER A 881 4.59 -17.86 -4.47
CA SER A 881 4.79 -18.93 -3.48
C SER A 881 3.94 -18.65 -2.26
N PHE A 882 2.94 -19.50 -1.99
CA PHE A 882 2.16 -19.48 -0.75
C PHE A 882 2.87 -20.29 0.34
N GLY A 883 3.21 -19.64 1.46
CA GLY A 883 3.64 -20.28 2.69
C GLY A 883 2.44 -20.77 3.50
N ILE A 884 2.42 -22.05 3.86
CA ILE A 884 1.38 -22.67 4.70
C ILE A 884 1.72 -22.43 6.18
N GLY A 885 0.97 -21.51 6.81
CA GLY A 885 0.85 -21.34 8.25
C GLY A 885 -0.49 -21.91 8.73
N ALA A 886 -0.45 -22.64 9.84
CA ALA A 886 -1.50 -23.51 10.36
C ALA A 886 -2.84 -22.83 10.70
N LEU A 887 -3.95 -23.36 10.17
CA LEU A 887 -5.29 -23.27 10.78
C LEU A 887 -6.09 -24.56 10.51
N ARG A 888 -6.54 -25.18 11.61
CA ARG A 888 -7.50 -26.30 11.64
C ARG A 888 -8.84 -25.89 11.02
N PRO A 889 -9.56 -26.84 10.40
CA PRO A 889 -11.02 -26.83 10.46
C PRO A 889 -11.60 -28.19 10.90
N GLY A 890 -12.57 -28.14 11.81
CA GLY A 890 -13.67 -29.11 11.89
C GLY A 890 -15.00 -28.36 11.94
N PRO A 891 -16.18 -29.02 11.94
CA PRO A 891 -16.45 -30.45 11.84
C PRO A 891 -17.26 -30.86 10.60
N ALA A 892 -17.17 -32.15 10.27
CA ALA A 892 -17.93 -32.84 9.23
C ALA A 892 -19.40 -33.10 9.64
N SER A 893 -20.31 -33.01 8.66
CA SER A 893 -21.69 -33.53 8.76
C SER A 893 -21.73 -35.01 8.33
N PRO A 894 -22.52 -35.89 8.98
CA PRO A 894 -22.65 -37.30 8.59
C PRO A 894 -23.87 -37.58 7.67
N PRO A 895 -23.86 -38.64 6.84
CA PRO A 895 -24.98 -39.07 5.99
C PRO A 895 -25.74 -40.31 6.59
N PRO A 896 -26.77 -40.94 5.98
CA PRO A 896 -28.10 -41.06 6.61
C PRO A 896 -28.64 -42.51 6.85
N THR A 897 -29.78 -42.55 7.58
CA THR A 897 -30.85 -43.60 7.68
C THR A 897 -30.63 -44.95 8.40
N GLN A 898 -31.42 -45.19 9.48
CA GLN A 898 -32.47 -46.23 9.53
C GLN A 898 -33.42 -46.10 10.74
N THR A 899 -34.62 -46.65 10.55
CA THR A 899 -35.92 -46.53 11.23
C THR A 899 -36.06 -47.20 12.61
N SER A 900 -36.91 -46.66 13.51
CA SER A 900 -38.12 -47.33 14.09
C SER A 900 -38.70 -46.63 15.34
N PHE A 901 -40.04 -46.60 15.40
CA PHE A 901 -40.93 -46.10 16.46
C PHE A 901 -40.93 -46.98 17.74
N GLY A 902 -41.17 -46.40 18.91
CA GLY A 902 -41.53 -47.14 20.15
C GLY A 902 -41.87 -46.25 21.35
N GLN A 903 -43.08 -46.40 21.88
CA GLN A 903 -43.76 -45.62 22.93
C GLN A 903 -43.18 -45.76 24.35
N GLN A 904 -43.37 -44.75 25.22
CA GLN A 904 -43.27 -44.88 26.68
C GLN A 904 -44.47 -44.26 27.39
N ALA A 905 -45.07 -45.03 28.31
CA ALA A 905 -46.05 -44.62 29.30
C ALA A 905 -45.43 -44.70 30.71
N ARG A 906 -45.85 -43.78 31.59
CA ARG A 906 -45.56 -43.72 33.03
C ARG A 906 -46.34 -44.79 33.83
N PRO A 907 -46.08 -44.94 35.14
CA PRO A 907 -47.00 -44.29 36.10
C PRO A 907 -46.40 -43.76 37.45
N PHE A 908 -47.05 -42.67 37.92
CA PHE A 908 -47.50 -42.22 39.27
C PHE A 908 -47.27 -43.15 40.51
N THR A 909 -47.15 -42.75 41.80
CA THR A 909 -47.25 -41.51 42.62
C THR A 909 -46.88 -41.82 44.09
N THR A 910 -46.58 -40.79 44.93
CA THR A 910 -47.13 -40.65 46.33
C THR A 910 -46.65 -39.36 47.02
N TYR A 911 -47.56 -38.37 47.23
CA TYR A 911 -48.07 -37.73 48.48
C TYR A 911 -47.21 -36.59 49.09
N GLY A 912 -47.68 -35.42 49.57
CA GLY A 912 -49.02 -34.79 49.64
C GLY A 912 -49.25 -33.94 50.93
N ASN A 913 -49.26 -32.59 50.82
CA ASN A 913 -50.02 -31.52 51.57
C ASN A 913 -49.90 -31.31 53.12
N PRO A 914 -50.47 -30.23 53.74
CA PRO A 914 -50.98 -28.90 53.29
C PRO A 914 -50.56 -27.66 54.17
N ALA A 915 -51.15 -26.49 53.89
CA ALA A 915 -50.86 -25.09 54.28
C ALA A 915 -51.13 -24.60 55.74
N ALA A 916 -50.41 -23.53 56.17
CA ALA A 916 -50.96 -22.25 56.70
C ALA A 916 -49.88 -21.23 57.18
N GLN A 917 -50.09 -19.95 56.81
CA GLN A 917 -49.73 -18.66 57.48
C GLN A 917 -48.29 -18.06 57.57
N VAL A 918 -48.14 -16.90 56.88
CA VAL A 918 -47.62 -15.55 57.30
C VAL A 918 -46.10 -15.30 57.55
N GLN A 919 -45.59 -14.28 56.83
CA GLN A 919 -44.52 -13.29 57.13
C GLN A 919 -43.02 -13.47 56.76
N GLN A 920 -42.54 -12.46 56.01
CA GLN A 920 -41.29 -11.66 56.10
C GLN A 920 -39.86 -12.21 55.87
N GLN A 921 -39.21 -11.56 54.88
CA GLN A 921 -37.85 -10.94 54.86
C GLN A 921 -36.55 -11.78 54.90
N GLN A 922 -35.76 -11.62 53.81
CA GLN A 922 -34.31 -11.38 53.63
C GLN A 922 -33.24 -12.18 54.41
N PRO A 923 -32.06 -12.43 53.79
CA PRO A 923 -30.91 -11.54 54.03
C PRO A 923 -29.95 -11.27 52.84
N SER A 924 -29.68 -9.98 52.65
CA SER A 924 -28.42 -9.23 52.45
C SER A 924 -27.08 -9.86 51.98
N SER A 925 -26.39 -9.10 51.11
CA SER A 925 -24.94 -8.83 51.15
C SER A 925 -24.66 -7.37 50.73
N TYR A 926 -23.60 -6.78 51.28
CA TYR A 926 -23.45 -5.35 51.66
C TYR A 926 -22.38 -4.60 50.82
N VAL A 927 -22.61 -3.34 50.42
CA VAL A 927 -21.55 -2.33 50.06
C VAL A 927 -22.07 -0.89 50.34
N PRO A 928 -21.24 0.09 50.79
CA PRO A 928 -21.62 1.20 51.71
C PRO A 928 -22.26 2.48 51.13
N ALA A 929 -22.73 3.32 52.07
CA ALA A 929 -23.52 4.54 51.89
C ALA A 929 -22.76 5.74 51.28
N GLY A 930 -23.41 6.43 50.31
CA GLY A 930 -22.96 7.73 49.81
C GLY A 930 -23.29 8.07 48.34
N PHE A 931 -23.84 7.14 47.55
CA PHE A 931 -24.07 7.36 46.11
C PHE A 931 -25.55 7.49 45.75
N VAL A 932 -25.94 8.68 45.27
CA VAL A 932 -27.25 8.95 44.65
C VAL A 932 -27.05 8.90 43.12
N PRO A 933 -27.66 7.96 42.39
CA PRO A 933 -27.58 7.93 40.93
C PRO A 933 -28.49 8.99 40.28
N PRO A 934 -28.03 9.74 39.26
CA PRO A 934 -28.86 10.72 38.54
C PRO A 934 -29.86 10.06 37.55
N PRO A 935 -31.00 10.71 37.24
CA PRO A 935 -32.08 10.15 36.42
C PRO A 935 -31.76 10.08 34.91
N PRO A 936 -32.42 9.17 34.16
CA PRO A 936 -32.20 8.96 32.72
C PRO A 936 -32.78 10.09 31.84
N PRO A 937 -32.19 10.36 30.66
CA PRO A 937 -32.65 11.40 29.74
C PRO A 937 -33.95 11.03 28.99
N PRO A 938 -34.81 12.02 28.67
CA PRO A 938 -36.15 11.81 28.13
C PRO A 938 -36.18 11.56 26.60
N GLY A 939 -37.10 10.68 26.18
CA GLY A 939 -37.40 10.39 24.78
C GLY A 939 -38.22 11.49 24.07
N PRO A 940 -38.36 11.43 22.74
CA PRO A 940 -39.00 12.49 21.93
C PRO A 940 -40.54 12.36 21.86
N PRO A 941 -41.29 13.49 21.93
CA PRO A 941 -42.72 13.56 21.57
C PRO A 941 -42.95 14.46 20.29
N PRO A 942 -44.18 14.72 19.78
CA PRO A 942 -44.63 14.34 18.44
C PRO A 942 -44.90 15.52 17.45
N LEU A 943 -45.33 15.16 16.22
CA LEU A 943 -45.55 15.99 15.01
C LEU A 943 -46.71 17.01 15.03
N GLY A 944 -46.50 18.14 14.31
CA GLY A 944 -47.48 18.82 13.43
C GLY A 944 -47.45 20.37 13.47
N PRO A 945 -47.97 21.12 12.46
CA PRO A 945 -48.46 20.70 11.13
C PRO A 945 -48.10 21.62 9.91
N GLN A 946 -48.36 21.09 8.70
CA GLN A 946 -48.72 21.74 7.42
C GLN A 946 -47.68 22.55 6.61
N GLN A 947 -47.32 22.05 5.42
CA GLN A 947 -47.80 22.60 4.12
C GLN A 947 -47.42 21.70 2.92
N THR A 948 -48.48 21.25 2.24
CA THR A 948 -48.68 20.84 0.84
C THR A 948 -47.49 20.66 -0.13
N PHE A 949 -47.36 19.44 -0.64
CA PHE A 949 -46.69 19.08 -1.91
C PHE A 949 -47.72 19.07 -3.06
N HIS A 950 -47.37 19.58 -4.24
CA HIS A 950 -48.02 19.25 -5.50
C HIS A 950 -47.00 18.62 -6.47
N TYR A 951 -47.35 17.42 -6.94
CA TYR A 951 -46.67 16.60 -7.95
C TYR A 951 -46.67 17.24 -9.34
N GLN A 952 -45.63 17.00 -10.15
CA GLN A 952 -45.85 16.65 -11.55
C GLN A 952 -44.77 15.75 -12.16
N SER A 953 -45.28 14.79 -12.93
CA SER A 953 -44.64 13.70 -13.66
C SER A 953 -44.06 14.16 -15.01
N ASN A 954 -43.08 13.38 -15.50
CA ASN A 954 -42.63 13.19 -16.89
C ASN A 954 -43.50 13.78 -18.00
N ASP A 955 -42.85 14.34 -19.05
CA ASP A 955 -42.86 13.71 -20.38
C ASP A 955 -41.88 14.38 -21.38
N TYR A 956 -41.04 13.52 -21.99
CA TYR A 956 -40.80 13.31 -23.43
C TYR A 956 -40.54 14.45 -24.47
N TYR A 957 -39.63 14.07 -25.39
CA TYR A 957 -39.47 14.41 -26.83
C TYR A 957 -38.42 15.45 -27.31
N ASN A 958 -37.44 14.90 -28.04
CA ASN A 958 -36.70 15.32 -29.26
C ASN A 958 -36.30 16.78 -29.52
N GLY A 959 -35.11 16.92 -30.10
CA GLY A 959 -34.92 17.81 -31.25
C GLY A 959 -33.48 18.28 -31.47
N ALA A 960 -32.80 17.70 -32.45
CA ALA A 960 -31.53 18.15 -33.00
C ALA A 960 -31.61 19.55 -33.64
N GLY A 961 -30.49 20.27 -33.74
CA GLY A 961 -30.40 21.48 -34.57
C GLY A 961 -29.10 22.27 -34.41
N ASP A 962 -28.29 22.20 -35.46
CA ASP A 962 -27.01 22.85 -35.71
C ASP A 962 -27.14 24.37 -36.01
N ALA A 963 -25.99 25.04 -36.08
CA ALA A 963 -25.68 26.25 -36.85
C ALA A 963 -25.40 27.60 -36.14
N SER A 964 -24.31 28.17 -36.66
CA SER A 964 -23.56 29.40 -36.41
C SER A 964 -24.22 30.72 -36.82
N ALA A 965 -23.72 31.82 -36.21
CA ALA A 965 -23.31 33.11 -36.83
C ALA A 965 -23.88 34.41 -36.19
N ARG A 966 -22.95 35.39 -36.04
CA ARG A 966 -22.98 36.82 -35.58
C ARG A 966 -23.99 37.74 -36.33
N PRO A 967 -24.10 39.10 -36.14
CA PRO A 967 -23.42 40.09 -35.22
C PRO A 967 -24.30 41.23 -34.58
N GLY A 968 -23.81 41.83 -33.46
CA GLY A 968 -23.95 43.27 -33.05
C GLY A 968 -25.35 43.87 -32.72
N PRO A 969 -25.50 45.06 -32.06
CA PRO A 969 -24.49 46.11 -31.84
C PRO A 969 -24.41 46.73 -30.40
N THR A 970 -23.25 47.35 -30.14
CA THR A 970 -22.93 48.51 -29.30
C THR A 970 -23.91 49.01 -28.21
N GLN A 971 -23.44 49.06 -26.96
CA GLN A 971 -23.78 50.15 -26.04
C GLN A 971 -22.58 50.62 -25.21
N GLN A 972 -22.56 51.92 -24.99
CA GLN A 972 -21.45 52.78 -24.57
C GLN A 972 -20.98 52.53 -23.13
N GLY A 973 -19.70 52.80 -22.94
CA GLY A 973 -18.98 52.60 -21.69
C GLY A 973 -19.40 53.55 -20.56
N GLN A 974 -19.44 52.97 -19.37
CA GLN A 974 -19.35 53.69 -18.11
C GLN A 974 -18.04 53.24 -17.46
N GLN A 975 -17.05 54.15 -17.44
CA GLN A 975 -15.80 53.97 -16.73
C GLN A 975 -16.08 53.83 -15.23
N ASN A 976 -15.88 52.62 -14.70
CA ASN A 976 -15.76 52.41 -13.26
C ASN A 976 -14.27 52.51 -12.86
N PRO A 977 -13.95 53.14 -11.72
CA PRO A 977 -12.57 53.39 -11.30
C PRO A 977 -11.86 52.06 -10.99
N ALA A 978 -10.59 51.99 -11.40
CA ALA A 978 -9.71 50.84 -11.26
C ALA A 978 -9.81 50.17 -9.88
N ASP A 979 -10.10 48.87 -9.91
CA ASP A 979 -10.08 47.98 -8.76
C ASP A 979 -8.67 47.97 -8.13
N PRO A 980 -8.49 48.44 -6.88
CA PRO A 980 -7.19 48.48 -6.22
C PRO A 980 -6.63 47.09 -5.90
N TRP A 981 -7.39 46.01 -6.15
CA TRP A 981 -7.02 44.63 -5.81
C TRP A 981 -6.46 43.80 -6.98
N ALA A 982 -6.52 44.31 -8.22
CA ALA A 982 -6.09 43.54 -9.40
C ALA A 982 -4.61 43.11 -9.39
N GLY A 983 -3.74 43.80 -8.64
CA GLY A 983 -2.32 43.49 -8.55
C GLY A 983 -1.95 42.35 -7.57
N LEU A 984 -2.82 42.01 -6.62
CA LEU A 984 -2.55 40.94 -5.64
C LEU A 984 -2.70 39.54 -6.23
N SER A 985 -3.51 39.40 -7.28
CA SER A 985 -3.77 38.13 -7.96
C SER A 985 -2.61 37.70 -8.87
N ALA A 986 -1.84 38.64 -9.41
CA ALA A 986 -0.68 38.35 -10.27
C ALA A 986 0.56 37.85 -9.48
N TRP A 987 0.48 37.88 -8.15
CA TRP A 987 1.53 37.48 -7.22
C TRP A 987 1.21 36.22 -6.42
N ARG A 988 -0.05 35.74 -6.46
CA ARG A 988 -0.42 34.41 -5.98
C ARG A 988 -0.03 33.32 -6.97
#